data_AF-A0A1C6TC45-F1
#
_entry.id   AF-A0A1C6TC45-F1
#
_cell.length_a   1.000
_cell.length_b   1.000
_cell.length_c   1.000
_cell.angle_alpha   90.00
_cell.angle_beta   90.00
_cell.angle_gamma   90.00
#
_symmetry.space_group_name_H-M   'P 1'
#
loop_
_entity.id
_entity.type
_entity.pdbx_description
1 polymer ?
#
loop_
_entity_poly.entity_id
_entity_poly.type
_entity_poly.pdbx_seq_one_letter_code
_entity_poly.pdbx_strand_id
1 'polypeptide(L)'
;MRTRSRSARLVGVLLLTPLLTLTGPAPAGLAAPAGDADTAAEDAPVASSYPASTVTLAGEAGAAASTATGVEPAGGLETAKTIRPVAPGLDLTSFDRYDANGWLRADALTADLSGGVTVDYVNSGEVTRDEPLRAAVDRSRAVAAVNGDFFDINNSGAAQGIGIRSDELIQSPVAGHTNAAAISAEGLGRIIQAGFEGSAALPAGPVALTQFNNMVQPDGVGVFTPLWGSYPRQRAVSGAARVVEVAVTGGRVSAVATVPGDGPIPAGTTVLLGREAGADALAALRPGDPVDVAWRPKASDGGGLRAAVGGGNVLVRDGVVQNIADQSLAPRTSVGFSADGRRMIMLTVDGRQVDSRGVTQTEMGRLMVELGAYTALNLDGGGSSTLLAREPGAAAVQVENSPSDGSERPVPNGLAIYAPQGSGRLTGYWLETASDPTAAPGVAPIRGGRPDRVFPGLTRRLTAAGYDETYGPAAGAPQWRGNPAAQGKVDDAGVFRAGAPGHSTVTAWREEASGTLDLTVLGPLDRLDATVDRVGLTRQGDTGLVGVVGYDAEGNTAPIEPADLTLEYDEKLLAVTPTADGNLSVKALGDAGSALITVGVGDHTTVLPVTVGLTDVPVATFDDAASWRFSQARASGSVAPAPGHTGTGLKLSYDFSQSTGTRAAYADPPAWISVPGQPQAFGMWIYGNGKGEWPSLHLHDAQDTQQVLRGPYITWTGWKYVEFAVPAGVQYPVRIRRFYVAETNPAAQYTSQIVIDDLVAKVPPAIQAPAEAPRTDRVVLRDGTVDGAPWRFAVLSDAQFVAADPDSDLVAQARRTLREVKAAKPDFLVIDGDFVDTAYPADFALAKRILDEELGGELPYYYVPGNHEIMGAPIGNFKAVFGDTSRVFDHNGTRFVTLNSSTGSLRGGGFDQVKLLREALDSAAADPAIGSVVVLHHHPPRDPTPAKASQLGDRKEAALLEQWLADFQHRTGKGALFVGGHVGTFHADRVDGVPYVINGNSGKNPSTPPHLGGFTGWTEFGVDPVTPEEAERARRDRLAEGPRWVDAEFHAHVDRLALTGAASVAVGDAAAVTATLTQPGGRTVPVAAPVSADWSGSPNLHIGSADGVKPWHVARFDPATGELTALRPGAQVVLAVTVNGVRAEATVALTPAEAAVEVPAA
;
A
#
# COMPACT_ATOMS: atom_id res chain seq x y z
N MET A 1 -17.16 -61.81 -26.41
CA MET A 1 -16.14 -61.73 -27.48
C MET A 1 -16.27 -60.36 -28.15
N ARG A 2 -15.17 -59.60 -28.23
CA ARG A 2 -14.93 -58.44 -29.12
C ARG A 2 -15.72 -57.12 -28.89
N THR A 3 -14.97 -56.16 -28.35
CA THR A 3 -14.76 -54.77 -28.82
C THR A 3 -15.96 -53.94 -29.28
N ARG A 4 -16.20 -52.81 -28.59
CA ARG A 4 -16.63 -51.55 -29.23
C ARG A 4 -16.22 -50.35 -28.39
N SER A 5 -15.30 -49.58 -28.95
CA SER A 5 -14.98 -48.19 -28.60
C SER A 5 -16.11 -47.26 -29.02
N ARG A 6 -16.26 -46.12 -28.33
CA ARG A 6 -16.55 -44.80 -28.91
C ARG A 6 -16.61 -43.71 -27.83
N SER A 7 -15.73 -42.72 -28.02
CA SER A 7 -16.04 -41.30 -28.17
C SER A 7 -16.84 -40.58 -27.09
N ALA A 8 -16.21 -39.58 -26.47
CA ALA A 8 -16.44 -38.16 -26.77
C ALA A 8 -15.84 -37.31 -25.64
N ARG A 9 -14.79 -36.55 -25.93
CA ARG A 9 -14.35 -35.44 -25.07
C ARG A 9 -14.75 -34.15 -25.76
N LEU A 10 -15.64 -33.41 -25.11
CA LEU A 10 -15.87 -32.00 -25.36
C LEU A 10 -15.43 -31.25 -24.09
N VAL A 11 -14.73 -30.16 -24.35
CA VAL A 11 -14.18 -29.16 -23.42
C VAL A 11 -15.31 -28.36 -22.78
N GLY A 12 -15.08 -27.80 -21.59
CA GLY A 12 -15.92 -26.75 -21.03
C GLY A 12 -15.38 -26.16 -19.72
N VAL A 13 -14.59 -25.09 -19.84
CA VAL A 13 -14.24 -24.12 -18.79
C VAL A 13 -15.50 -23.31 -18.42
N LEU A 14 -15.74 -22.99 -17.14
CA LEU A 14 -16.40 -21.74 -16.74
C LEU A 14 -16.30 -21.48 -15.22
N LEU A 15 -15.75 -20.30 -14.87
CA LEU A 15 -15.93 -19.59 -13.61
C LEU A 15 -17.40 -19.16 -13.47
N LEU A 16 -18.04 -19.50 -12.34
CA LEU A 16 -19.34 -18.98 -11.93
C LEU A 16 -19.42 -19.04 -10.39
N THR A 17 -19.53 -17.89 -9.74
CA THR A 17 -19.92 -17.73 -8.34
C THR A 17 -21.46 -17.84 -8.22
N PRO A 18 -21.98 -18.54 -7.20
CA PRO A 18 -23.30 -18.20 -6.67
C PRO A 18 -23.36 -18.16 -5.13
N LEU A 19 -24.01 -17.12 -4.61
CA LEU A 19 -24.61 -17.07 -3.26
C LEU A 19 -25.79 -18.05 -3.17
N LEU A 20 -25.95 -18.75 -2.03
CA LEU A 20 -27.25 -19.24 -1.56
C LEU A 20 -27.26 -19.56 -0.04
N THR A 21 -28.27 -19.00 0.61
CA THR A 21 -28.70 -19.09 2.02
C THR A 21 -29.32 -20.44 2.40
N LEU A 22 -29.26 -20.85 3.68
CA LEU A 22 -30.41 -21.36 4.49
C LEU A 22 -29.99 -21.96 5.87
N THR A 23 -30.38 -21.24 6.94
CA THR A 23 -31.06 -21.65 8.20
C THR A 23 -30.77 -23.00 8.92
N GLY A 24 -30.39 -22.90 10.21
CA GLY A 24 -30.57 -23.96 11.22
C GLY A 24 -29.98 -23.58 12.60
N PRO A 25 -30.61 -23.92 13.75
CA PRO A 25 -30.38 -23.27 15.05
C PRO A 25 -29.28 -23.92 15.90
N ALA A 26 -28.67 -23.12 16.78
CA ALA A 26 -27.82 -23.57 17.89
C ALA A 26 -28.62 -23.60 19.22
N PRO A 27 -28.32 -24.52 20.16
CA PRO A 27 -28.76 -24.41 21.54
C PRO A 27 -27.66 -23.86 22.47
N ALA A 28 -28.15 -23.33 23.59
CA ALA A 28 -27.54 -22.45 24.56
C ALA A 28 -26.68 -23.12 25.66
N GLY A 29 -25.93 -22.25 26.36
CA GLY A 29 -25.48 -22.41 27.76
C GLY A 29 -23.99 -22.68 27.89
N LEU A 30 -23.20 -22.01 28.74
CA LEU A 30 -23.47 -21.44 30.06
C LEU A 30 -22.36 -20.43 30.44
N ALA A 31 -22.64 -19.62 31.45
CA ALA A 31 -22.00 -18.36 31.81
C ALA A 31 -20.84 -18.43 32.83
N ALA A 32 -20.16 -17.27 32.92
CA ALA A 32 -19.45 -16.63 34.05
C ALA A 32 -17.93 -16.85 34.17
N PRO A 33 -17.15 -15.95 34.83
CA PRO A 33 -17.45 -14.62 35.40
C PRO A 33 -16.52 -13.48 34.94
N ALA A 34 -16.90 -12.24 35.25
CA ALA A 34 -16.18 -11.00 34.96
C ALA A 34 -14.97 -10.76 35.89
N GLY A 35 -13.88 -10.27 35.29
CA GLY A 35 -12.79 -9.59 35.98
C GLY A 35 -12.34 -8.43 35.10
N ASP A 36 -12.57 -7.20 35.57
CA ASP A 36 -12.18 -5.96 34.91
C ASP A 36 -10.65 -5.91 34.73
N ALA A 37 -10.21 -5.73 33.48
CA ALA A 37 -8.84 -5.36 33.15
C ALA A 37 -8.90 -4.24 32.09
N ASP A 38 -8.76 -3.00 32.55
CA ASP A 38 -8.50 -1.85 31.69
C ASP A 38 -7.20 -2.10 30.89
N THR A 39 -7.32 -2.25 29.57
CA THR A 39 -6.17 -2.28 28.65
C THR A 39 -5.73 -0.86 28.32
N ALA A 40 -4.51 -0.49 28.74
CA ALA A 40 -3.87 0.76 28.35
C ALA A 40 -3.57 0.81 26.84
N ALA A 41 -3.92 1.95 26.23
CA ALA A 41 -3.91 2.27 24.80
C ALA A 41 -2.57 2.05 24.07
N GLU A 42 -2.63 1.80 22.76
CA GLU A 42 -1.46 1.56 21.89
C GLU A 42 -0.69 2.82 21.51
N ASP A 43 0.61 2.66 21.27
CA ASP A 43 1.51 3.66 20.71
C ASP A 43 1.44 3.59 19.17
N ALA A 44 0.61 4.39 18.52
CA ALA A 44 0.80 4.71 17.09
C ALA A 44 1.81 5.87 16.92
N PRO A 45 2.49 6.00 15.76
CA PRO A 45 3.60 6.94 15.57
C PRO A 45 3.19 8.40 15.79
N VAL A 46 3.93 9.13 16.63
CA VAL A 46 3.72 10.56 16.92
C VAL A 46 4.81 11.37 16.22
N ALA A 47 4.45 12.06 15.14
CA ALA A 47 5.30 13.07 14.48
C ALA A 47 4.65 14.47 14.51
N SER A 48 3.63 14.67 15.36
CA SER A 48 2.93 15.94 15.51
C SER A 48 2.23 16.02 16.86
N SER A 49 1.82 17.23 17.28
CA SER A 49 1.06 17.49 18.51
C SER A 49 -0.36 16.86 18.54
N TYR A 50 -0.67 15.90 17.66
CA TYR A 50 -1.90 15.11 17.73
C TYR A 50 -1.95 14.28 19.03
N PRO A 51 -3.13 14.10 19.65
CA PRO A 51 -3.35 13.03 20.62
C PRO A 51 -3.07 11.65 20.01
N ALA A 52 -2.61 10.71 20.85
CA ALA A 52 -2.21 9.36 20.45
C ALA A 52 -3.31 8.62 19.70
N SER A 53 -2.95 7.89 18.64
CA SER A 53 -3.92 7.08 17.92
C SER A 53 -4.34 5.86 18.73
N THR A 54 -5.63 5.57 18.76
CA THR A 54 -6.17 4.35 19.37
C THR A 54 -6.39 3.31 18.26
N VAL A 55 -5.90 2.09 18.46
CA VAL A 55 -6.37 0.90 17.72
C VAL A 55 -7.34 0.20 18.67
N THR A 56 -8.60 0.10 18.27
CA THR A 56 -9.59 -0.60 19.10
C THR A 56 -10.27 -1.64 18.24
N LEU A 57 -10.47 -2.82 18.81
CA LEU A 57 -11.50 -3.72 18.32
C LEU A 57 -12.82 -2.94 18.45
N ALA A 58 -13.47 -2.65 17.31
CA ALA A 58 -14.78 -2.01 17.32
C ALA A 58 -15.78 -3.01 17.92
N GLY A 59 -15.92 -2.99 19.25
CA GLY A 59 -16.67 -4.04 19.92
C GLY A 59 -16.65 -4.13 21.45
N GLU A 60 -16.16 -3.16 22.23
CA GLU A 60 -16.47 -3.12 23.68
C GLU A 60 -16.64 -1.67 24.19
N ALA A 61 -17.74 -1.03 23.79
CA ALA A 61 -18.28 0.07 24.58
C ALA A 61 -18.96 -0.53 25.81
N GLY A 62 -18.41 -0.26 27.01
CA GLY A 62 -18.87 -0.78 28.29
C GLY A 62 -20.40 -0.66 28.47
N ALA A 63 -20.97 -1.72 29.04
CA ALA A 63 -22.37 -1.81 29.41
C ALA A 63 -22.74 -0.79 30.51
N ALA A 64 -23.05 0.43 30.11
CA ALA A 64 -23.84 1.37 30.89
C ALA A 64 -24.99 1.91 30.02
N ALA A 65 -26.07 1.13 30.00
CA ALA A 65 -27.44 1.49 29.65
C ALA A 65 -27.67 2.57 28.56
N SER A 66 -27.93 2.13 27.33
CA SER A 66 -29.07 2.68 26.58
C SER A 66 -29.77 1.57 25.79
N THR A 67 -31.00 1.27 26.20
CA THR A 67 -31.91 0.37 25.50
C THR A 67 -32.65 1.16 24.42
N ALA A 68 -32.16 1.17 23.18
CA ALA A 68 -32.98 1.39 21.98
C ALA A 68 -32.17 1.14 20.69
N THR A 69 -32.79 0.38 19.79
CA THR A 69 -32.50 0.21 18.34
C THR A 69 -31.27 -0.60 17.93
N GLY A 70 -31.54 -1.73 17.26
CA GLY A 70 -30.54 -2.65 16.74
C GLY A 70 -29.78 -2.12 15.54
N VAL A 71 -28.51 -1.84 15.77
CA VAL A 71 -27.45 -1.87 14.77
C VAL A 71 -26.34 -2.67 15.45
N GLU A 72 -26.06 -3.89 14.98
CA GLU A 72 -24.79 -4.53 15.38
C GLU A 72 -23.66 -3.56 15.02
N PRO A 73 -22.68 -3.33 15.92
CA PRO A 73 -21.45 -2.65 15.51
C PRO A 73 -21.02 -3.34 14.23
N ALA A 74 -20.78 -2.58 13.16
CA ALA A 74 -20.18 -3.20 12.00
C ALA A 74 -18.93 -3.93 12.54
N GLY A 75 -18.74 -5.20 12.24
CA GLY A 75 -17.52 -5.90 12.65
C GLY A 75 -16.31 -5.26 11.95
N GLY A 76 -15.16 -5.19 12.60
CA GLY A 76 -13.94 -4.65 12.00
C GLY A 76 -12.90 -4.21 13.04
N LEU A 77 -11.68 -4.03 12.58
CA LEU A 77 -10.55 -3.51 13.33
C LEU A 77 -10.37 -2.04 12.99
N GLU A 78 -10.40 -1.13 13.96
CA GLU A 78 -9.91 0.24 13.79
C GLU A 78 -8.37 0.15 13.81
N THR A 79 -7.72 0.36 12.66
CA THR A 79 -6.25 0.16 12.52
C THR A 79 -5.45 1.45 12.67
N ALA A 80 -6.12 2.60 12.59
CA ALA A 80 -5.54 3.89 12.93
C ALA A 80 -6.67 4.89 13.23
N LYS A 81 -6.43 5.84 14.13
CA LYS A 81 -7.35 6.95 14.41
C LYS A 81 -6.64 8.15 14.98
N THR A 82 -6.76 9.31 14.36
CA THR A 82 -6.24 10.58 14.90
C THR A 82 -7.38 11.57 15.09
N ILE A 83 -7.26 12.44 16.09
CA ILE A 83 -8.22 13.51 16.35
C ILE A 83 -7.44 14.82 16.47
N ARG A 84 -7.85 15.89 15.80
CA ARG A 84 -7.29 17.22 16.06
C ARG A 84 -8.35 18.31 16.08
N PRO A 85 -8.12 19.38 16.87
CA PRO A 85 -8.96 20.57 16.79
C PRO A 85 -8.75 21.30 15.45
N VAL A 86 -9.83 21.87 14.93
CA VAL A 86 -9.83 22.80 13.78
C VAL A 86 -10.23 24.21 14.21
N ALA A 87 -11.19 24.29 15.12
CA ALA A 87 -11.67 25.50 15.79
C ALA A 87 -12.29 25.12 17.16
N PRO A 88 -12.58 26.06 18.07
CA PRO A 88 -13.27 25.75 19.32
C PRO A 88 -14.62 25.06 19.06
N GLY A 89 -14.79 23.87 19.61
CA GLY A 89 -15.99 23.05 19.37
C GLY A 89 -16.05 22.39 17.98
N LEU A 90 -14.94 22.35 17.23
CA LEU A 90 -14.84 21.66 15.94
C LEU A 90 -13.58 20.79 15.89
N ASP A 91 -13.78 19.48 15.82
CA ASP A 91 -12.70 18.50 15.74
C ASP A 91 -12.76 17.74 14.41
N LEU A 92 -11.59 17.41 13.86
CA LEU A 92 -11.42 16.46 12.77
C LEU A 92 -10.96 15.12 13.34
N THR A 93 -11.68 14.04 13.02
CA THR A 93 -11.28 12.66 13.30
C THR A 93 -10.98 11.94 11.99
N SER A 94 -9.78 11.42 11.84
CA SER A 94 -9.34 10.63 10.70
C SER A 94 -9.12 9.20 11.15
N PHE A 95 -9.70 8.21 10.47
CA PHE A 95 -9.55 6.81 10.88
C PHE A 95 -9.49 5.84 9.71
N ASP A 96 -8.81 4.73 9.97
CA ASP A 96 -8.72 3.55 9.11
C ASP A 96 -9.42 2.38 9.77
N ARG A 97 -10.09 1.60 8.94
CA ARG A 97 -10.78 0.41 9.38
C ARG A 97 -10.58 -0.75 8.42
N TYR A 98 -10.46 -1.94 8.97
CA TYR A 98 -10.25 -3.17 8.23
C TYR A 98 -11.29 -4.20 8.65
N ASP A 99 -12.05 -4.72 7.68
CA ASP A 99 -13.09 -5.73 7.92
C ASP A 99 -13.04 -6.86 6.87
N ALA A 100 -13.99 -7.79 6.94
CA ALA A 100 -14.09 -8.90 6.00
C ALA A 100 -14.30 -8.46 4.53
N ASN A 101 -14.83 -7.26 4.31
CA ASN A 101 -15.06 -6.68 3.00
C ASN A 101 -13.85 -5.87 2.49
N GLY A 102 -12.96 -5.43 3.38
CA GLY A 102 -11.67 -4.80 3.04
C GLY A 102 -11.38 -3.55 3.87
N TRP A 103 -10.49 -2.71 3.36
CA TRP A 103 -10.07 -1.45 3.99
C TRP A 103 -11.08 -0.31 3.75
N LEU A 104 -11.17 0.57 4.74
CA LEU A 104 -11.88 1.84 4.71
C LEU A 104 -10.97 2.93 5.28
N ARG A 105 -10.92 4.08 4.60
CA ARG A 105 -10.33 5.34 5.09
C ARG A 105 -11.44 6.37 5.18
N ALA A 106 -11.57 7.02 6.33
CA ALA A 106 -12.65 7.97 6.57
C ALA A 106 -12.20 9.18 7.41
N ASP A 107 -12.83 10.32 7.15
CA ASP A 107 -12.58 11.59 7.83
C ASP A 107 -13.90 12.21 8.28
N ALA A 108 -13.97 12.61 9.55
CA ALA A 108 -15.18 13.11 10.18
C ALA A 108 -14.93 14.45 10.87
N LEU A 109 -15.62 15.51 10.45
CA LEU A 109 -15.73 16.76 11.20
C LEU A 109 -16.90 16.66 12.18
N THR A 110 -16.63 16.89 13.45
CA THR A 110 -17.65 17.00 14.49
C THR A 110 -17.70 18.43 15.02
N ALA A 111 -18.85 19.09 14.86
CA ALA A 111 -19.05 20.47 15.31
C ALA A 111 -20.12 20.57 16.41
N ASP A 112 -19.81 21.30 17.47
CA ASP A 112 -20.78 21.82 18.45
C ASP A 112 -21.31 23.16 17.96
N LEU A 113 -22.53 23.17 17.41
CA LEU A 113 -23.22 24.35 16.90
C LEU A 113 -23.63 25.32 18.02
N SER A 114 -23.53 24.93 19.29
CA SER A 114 -23.69 25.84 20.43
C SER A 114 -22.37 26.51 20.87
N GLY A 115 -21.23 26.03 20.36
CA GLY A 115 -19.87 26.47 20.70
C GLY A 115 -19.36 27.70 19.95
N GLY A 116 -20.21 28.39 19.18
CA GLY A 116 -19.87 29.64 18.49
C GLY A 116 -19.41 29.49 17.04
N VAL A 117 -19.19 28.27 16.55
CA VAL A 117 -19.03 28.02 15.11
C VAL A 117 -20.34 28.29 14.38
N THR A 118 -20.25 28.74 13.12
CA THR A 118 -21.42 28.91 12.25
C THR A 118 -21.26 28.12 10.97
N VAL A 119 -22.37 27.73 10.36
CA VAL A 119 -22.38 26.92 9.13
C VAL A 119 -23.14 27.69 8.04
N ASP A 120 -22.61 27.71 6.83
CA ASP A 120 -23.26 28.35 5.68
C ASP A 120 -22.98 27.63 4.35
N TYR A 121 -23.80 27.91 3.34
CA TYR A 121 -23.62 27.43 1.97
C TYR A 121 -22.48 28.18 1.28
N VAL A 122 -21.59 27.44 0.62
CA VAL A 122 -20.48 28.01 -0.13
C VAL A 122 -20.54 27.57 -1.59
N ASN A 123 -20.27 28.49 -2.52
CA ASN A 123 -20.12 28.23 -3.96
C ASN A 123 -19.19 29.24 -4.61
N SER A 124 -19.00 29.14 -5.92
CA SER A 124 -18.16 30.02 -6.72
C SER A 124 -18.66 31.48 -6.84
N GLY A 125 -19.87 31.77 -6.35
CA GLY A 125 -20.61 33.02 -6.54
C GLY A 125 -21.65 32.94 -7.66
N GLU A 126 -21.53 31.97 -8.57
CA GLU A 126 -22.49 31.70 -9.64
C GLU A 126 -23.01 30.25 -9.52
N VAL A 127 -24.25 30.01 -9.93
CA VAL A 127 -24.89 28.70 -9.89
C VAL A 127 -24.31 27.77 -10.97
N THR A 128 -24.01 28.30 -12.16
CA THR A 128 -23.49 27.50 -13.28
C THR A 128 -21.98 27.54 -13.43
N ARG A 129 -21.25 27.73 -12.33
CA ARG A 129 -19.79 27.70 -12.31
C ARG A 129 -19.34 26.78 -11.19
N ASP A 130 -18.86 25.61 -11.57
CA ASP A 130 -18.16 24.69 -10.69
C ASP A 130 -16.67 25.09 -10.59
N GLU A 131 -16.08 24.79 -9.45
CA GLU A 131 -14.65 24.93 -9.19
C GLU A 131 -14.26 23.94 -8.07
N PRO A 132 -12.97 23.60 -7.91
CA PRO A 132 -12.55 22.84 -6.73
C PRO A 132 -13.05 23.55 -5.46
N LEU A 133 -13.73 22.82 -4.57
CA LEU A 133 -14.40 23.36 -3.38
C LEU A 133 -13.47 24.27 -2.57
N ARG A 134 -12.20 23.91 -2.43
CA ARG A 134 -11.18 24.68 -1.72
C ARG A 134 -11.12 26.14 -2.17
N ALA A 135 -11.25 26.41 -3.47
CA ALA A 135 -11.20 27.76 -4.00
C ALA A 135 -12.33 28.66 -3.47
N ALA A 136 -13.53 28.10 -3.29
CA ALA A 136 -14.67 28.82 -2.72
C ALA A 136 -14.55 28.96 -1.19
N VAL A 137 -14.08 27.90 -0.52
CA VAL A 137 -13.89 27.86 0.94
C VAL A 137 -12.85 28.87 1.40
N ASP A 138 -11.65 28.88 0.79
CA ASP A 138 -10.58 29.84 1.10
C ASP A 138 -11.03 31.29 0.85
N ARG A 139 -11.74 31.54 -0.25
CA ARG A 139 -12.28 32.86 -0.57
C ARG A 139 -13.27 33.34 0.49
N SER A 140 -14.09 32.43 1.03
CA SER A 140 -15.05 32.71 2.09
C SER A 140 -14.42 32.77 3.50
N ARG A 141 -13.17 32.30 3.65
CA ARG A 141 -12.45 32.16 4.93
C ARG A 141 -13.11 31.18 5.91
N ALA A 142 -13.77 30.16 5.40
CA ALA A 142 -14.20 29.04 6.23
C ALA A 142 -12.99 28.23 6.72
N VAL A 143 -13.14 27.57 7.86
CA VAL A 143 -12.09 26.76 8.50
C VAL A 143 -12.22 25.28 8.18
N ALA A 144 -13.39 24.85 7.71
CA ALA A 144 -13.64 23.49 7.25
C ALA A 144 -14.83 23.45 6.29
N ALA A 145 -14.94 22.43 5.45
CA ALA A 145 -16.09 22.21 4.59
C ALA A 145 -16.15 20.77 4.07
N VAL A 146 -17.32 20.38 3.58
CA VAL A 146 -17.47 19.22 2.68
C VAL A 146 -18.19 19.61 1.40
N ASN A 147 -18.00 18.83 0.33
CA ASN A 147 -18.76 19.00 -0.91
C ASN A 147 -20.28 18.83 -0.67
N GLY A 148 -21.07 19.47 -1.51
CA GLY A 148 -22.52 19.52 -1.37
C GLY A 148 -23.25 18.56 -2.30
N ASP A 149 -24.11 19.14 -3.12
CA ASP A 149 -25.22 18.47 -3.77
C ASP A 149 -24.86 17.80 -5.10
N PHE A 150 -25.75 16.93 -5.58
CA PHE A 150 -25.71 16.38 -6.94
C PHE A 150 -25.91 17.51 -7.95
N PHE A 151 -25.35 17.34 -9.15
CA PHE A 151 -25.30 18.43 -10.12
C PHE A 151 -25.27 17.99 -11.58
N ASP A 152 -25.52 18.93 -12.48
CA ASP A 152 -25.51 18.72 -13.94
C ASP A 152 -24.06 18.68 -14.48
N ILE A 153 -23.30 17.67 -14.04
CA ILE A 153 -21.83 17.50 -14.08
C ILE A 153 -21.16 17.53 -15.46
N ASN A 154 -21.92 17.42 -16.55
CA ASN A 154 -21.38 17.50 -17.91
C ASN A 154 -22.00 18.65 -18.73
N ASN A 155 -22.72 19.55 -18.07
CA ASN A 155 -23.41 20.65 -18.73
C ASN A 155 -23.25 21.95 -17.91
N SER A 156 -24.31 22.41 -17.24
CA SER A 156 -24.30 23.71 -16.58
C SER A 156 -23.51 23.74 -15.28
N GLY A 157 -23.14 22.59 -14.71
CA GLY A 157 -22.53 22.54 -13.37
C GLY A 157 -23.51 22.82 -12.22
N ALA A 158 -24.68 23.45 -12.47
CA ALA A 158 -25.69 23.76 -11.46
C ALA A 158 -26.10 22.56 -10.59
N ALA A 159 -26.18 22.79 -9.28
CA ALA A 159 -26.65 21.80 -8.32
C ALA A 159 -28.18 21.59 -8.43
N GLN A 160 -28.63 20.39 -8.08
CA GLN A 160 -30.00 19.94 -8.36
C GLN A 160 -31.00 20.26 -7.24
N GLY A 161 -30.57 20.29 -6.00
CA GLY A 161 -31.35 20.61 -4.82
C GLY A 161 -31.26 22.07 -4.41
N ILE A 162 -31.78 22.37 -3.21
CA ILE A 162 -31.86 23.74 -2.71
C ILE A 162 -30.48 24.27 -2.29
N GLY A 163 -30.24 25.56 -2.54
CA GLY A 163 -29.10 26.28 -1.97
C GLY A 163 -29.60 27.53 -1.26
N ILE A 164 -29.32 27.65 0.04
CA ILE A 164 -29.61 28.85 0.84
C ILE A 164 -28.32 29.31 1.50
N ARG A 165 -27.92 30.56 1.26
CA ARG A 165 -26.73 31.17 1.84
C ARG A 165 -27.12 32.43 2.60
N SER A 166 -26.81 32.50 3.89
CA SER A 166 -27.12 33.69 4.72
C SER A 166 -28.57 34.19 4.52
N ASP A 167 -29.54 33.29 4.67
CA ASP A 167 -30.99 33.51 4.47
C ASP A 167 -31.44 33.78 3.00
N GLU A 168 -30.50 33.92 2.05
CA GLU A 168 -30.79 34.16 0.63
C GLU A 168 -30.95 32.84 -0.15
N LEU A 169 -32.03 32.71 -0.91
CA LEU A 169 -32.21 31.62 -1.87
C LEU A 169 -31.25 31.79 -3.05
N ILE A 170 -30.32 30.86 -3.21
CA ILE A 170 -29.37 30.83 -4.33
C ILE A 170 -29.99 30.10 -5.52
N GLN A 171 -30.60 28.94 -5.25
CA GLN A 171 -31.28 28.09 -6.23
C GLN A 171 -32.37 27.25 -5.58
N SER A 172 -33.46 26.98 -6.30
CA SER A 172 -34.52 26.04 -5.90
C SER A 172 -34.14 24.60 -6.23
N PRO A 173 -34.73 23.59 -5.56
CA PRO A 173 -34.59 22.19 -5.98
C PRO A 173 -35.34 21.89 -7.28
N VAL A 174 -34.82 20.94 -8.05
CA VAL A 174 -35.54 20.26 -9.14
C VAL A 174 -36.39 19.11 -8.60
N ALA A 175 -37.30 18.60 -9.42
CA ALA A 175 -38.14 17.46 -9.05
C ALA A 175 -37.29 16.26 -8.61
N GLY A 176 -37.57 15.72 -7.41
CA GLY A 176 -36.85 14.60 -6.82
C GLY A 176 -35.70 14.96 -5.87
N HIS A 177 -35.26 16.22 -5.83
CA HIS A 177 -34.09 16.67 -5.05
C HIS A 177 -34.45 17.63 -3.91
N THR A 178 -35.50 17.29 -3.15
CA THR A 178 -36.03 18.18 -2.09
C THR A 178 -35.41 17.95 -0.72
N ASN A 179 -34.68 16.86 -0.50
CA ASN A 179 -34.01 16.62 0.79
C ASN A 179 -32.82 17.58 0.95
N ALA A 180 -32.65 18.13 2.15
CA ALA A 180 -31.60 19.08 2.45
C ALA A 180 -31.07 18.92 3.89
N ALA A 181 -29.77 19.14 4.05
CA ALA A 181 -29.17 19.42 5.34
C ALA A 181 -29.29 20.93 5.58
N ALA A 182 -29.95 21.33 6.66
CA ALA A 182 -30.31 22.71 6.93
C ALA A 182 -29.90 23.17 8.33
N ILE A 183 -29.59 24.46 8.41
CA ILE A 183 -29.34 25.19 9.65
C ILE A 183 -30.47 26.20 9.82
N SER A 184 -31.16 26.15 10.95
CA SER A 184 -32.25 27.09 11.21
C SER A 184 -31.75 28.48 11.60
N ALA A 185 -32.68 29.42 11.69
CA ALA A 185 -32.40 30.77 12.19
C ALA A 185 -31.78 30.76 13.62
N GLU A 186 -32.09 29.75 14.43
CA GLU A 186 -31.53 29.57 15.78
C GLU A 186 -30.16 28.87 15.81
N GLY A 187 -29.61 28.51 14.65
CA GLY A 187 -28.32 27.81 14.53
C GLY A 187 -28.38 26.30 14.76
N LEU A 188 -29.58 25.71 14.82
CA LEU A 188 -29.75 24.26 15.00
C LEU A 188 -29.76 23.52 13.65
N GLY A 189 -29.08 22.39 13.62
CA GLY A 189 -28.98 21.52 12.45
C GLY A 189 -30.09 20.48 12.35
N ARG A 190 -30.58 20.24 11.13
CA ARG A 190 -31.68 19.30 10.85
C ARG A 190 -31.63 18.78 9.41
N ILE A 191 -32.14 17.56 9.19
CA ILE A 191 -32.44 17.04 7.85
C ILE A 191 -33.93 17.28 7.57
N ILE A 192 -34.23 18.05 6.51
CA ILE A 192 -35.59 18.43 6.13
C ILE A 192 -35.84 18.17 4.65
N GLN A 193 -37.11 18.26 4.24
CA GLN A 193 -37.43 18.60 2.86
C GLN A 193 -37.58 20.11 2.72
N ALA A 194 -37.00 20.68 1.68
CA ALA A 194 -37.09 22.08 1.34
C ALA A 194 -37.53 22.22 -0.12
N GLY A 195 -38.64 22.93 -0.34
CA GLY A 195 -39.19 23.24 -1.64
C GLY A 195 -39.06 24.72 -1.99
N PHE A 196 -39.75 25.11 -3.06
CA PHE A 196 -39.81 26.48 -3.57
C PHE A 196 -41.26 26.91 -3.78
N GLU A 197 -41.57 28.14 -3.43
CA GLU A 197 -42.85 28.77 -3.74
C GLU A 197 -42.58 30.14 -4.36
N GLY A 198 -43.11 30.39 -5.55
CA GLY A 198 -43.01 31.68 -6.19
C GLY A 198 -44.21 31.98 -7.08
N SER A 199 -44.44 33.27 -7.32
CA SER A 199 -45.51 33.78 -8.17
C SER A 199 -45.08 35.05 -8.88
N ALA A 200 -45.45 35.20 -10.15
CA ALA A 200 -45.35 36.47 -10.87
C ALA A 200 -46.76 37.00 -11.16
N ALA A 201 -47.06 38.22 -10.71
CA ALA A 201 -48.28 38.92 -11.04
C ALA A 201 -48.13 39.59 -12.41
N LEU A 202 -48.81 39.04 -13.43
CA LEU A 202 -48.82 39.56 -14.79
C LEU A 202 -50.14 40.33 -15.05
N PRO A 203 -50.21 41.19 -16.08
CA PRO A 203 -51.46 41.87 -16.46
C PRO A 203 -52.61 40.91 -16.78
N ALA A 204 -52.31 39.71 -17.27
CA ALA A 204 -53.30 38.68 -17.61
C ALA A 204 -53.75 37.82 -16.40
N GLY A 205 -53.12 38.00 -15.24
CA GLY A 205 -53.33 37.18 -14.04
C GLY A 205 -52.01 36.63 -13.48
N PRO A 206 -52.01 36.16 -12.22
CA PRO A 206 -50.81 35.59 -11.61
C PRO A 206 -50.43 34.24 -12.23
N VAL A 207 -49.13 34.00 -12.38
CA VAL A 207 -48.56 32.70 -12.78
C VAL A 207 -47.69 32.14 -11.66
N ALA A 208 -47.72 30.83 -11.48
CA ALA A 208 -46.84 30.15 -10.54
C ALA A 208 -45.42 30.06 -11.12
N LEU A 209 -44.43 30.37 -10.27
CA LEU A 209 -43.03 30.16 -10.59
C LEU A 209 -42.63 28.80 -10.02
N THR A 210 -41.94 28.02 -10.83
CA THR A 210 -41.69 26.61 -10.54
C THR A 210 -40.25 26.38 -10.10
N GLN A 211 -39.31 27.17 -10.61
CA GLN A 211 -37.89 27.09 -10.27
C GLN A 211 -37.26 28.48 -10.15
N PHE A 212 -36.15 28.53 -9.41
CA PHE A 212 -35.30 29.69 -9.20
C PHE A 212 -33.85 29.27 -9.47
N ASN A 213 -33.20 29.90 -10.45
CA ASN A 213 -31.85 29.58 -10.95
C ASN A 213 -31.61 28.09 -11.15
N ASN A 214 -32.59 27.35 -11.68
CA ASN A 214 -32.46 25.91 -11.90
C ASN A 214 -33.29 25.43 -13.10
N MET A 215 -33.20 24.14 -13.40
CA MET A 215 -33.87 23.49 -14.53
C MET A 215 -35.40 23.61 -14.43
N VAL A 216 -36.03 24.23 -15.43
CA VAL A 216 -37.46 24.51 -15.42
C VAL A 216 -38.24 23.24 -15.74
N GLN A 217 -39.18 22.89 -14.85
CA GLN A 217 -40.06 21.74 -15.05
C GLN A 217 -40.99 21.93 -16.25
N PRO A 218 -41.46 20.84 -16.89
CA PRO A 218 -42.44 20.92 -17.97
C PRO A 218 -43.63 21.81 -17.63
N ASP A 219 -44.09 22.61 -18.60
CA ASP A 219 -45.19 23.57 -18.45
C ASP A 219 -44.94 24.72 -17.43
N GLY A 220 -43.73 24.81 -16.87
CA GLY A 220 -43.38 25.75 -15.82
C GLY A 220 -42.80 27.09 -16.29
N VAL A 221 -42.64 27.99 -15.30
CA VAL A 221 -41.93 29.27 -15.44
C VAL A 221 -40.81 29.32 -14.40
N GLY A 222 -39.57 29.37 -14.87
CA GLY A 222 -38.40 29.58 -14.03
C GLY A 222 -38.05 31.05 -13.85
N VAL A 223 -37.44 31.39 -12.71
CA VAL A 223 -36.87 32.70 -12.42
C VAL A 223 -35.35 32.59 -12.48
N PHE A 224 -34.70 33.47 -13.22
CA PHE A 224 -33.24 33.54 -13.29
C PHE A 224 -32.76 34.93 -12.88
N THR A 225 -31.75 34.96 -12.01
CA THR A 225 -31.11 36.18 -11.50
C THR A 225 -29.65 36.22 -11.94
N PRO A 226 -28.89 37.30 -11.67
CA PRO A 226 -27.46 37.33 -11.96
C PRO A 226 -26.67 36.16 -11.34
N LEU A 227 -27.19 35.54 -10.28
CA LEU A 227 -26.59 34.35 -9.67
C LEU A 227 -26.54 33.15 -10.61
N TRP A 228 -27.35 33.09 -11.68
CA TRP A 228 -27.24 32.01 -12.67
C TRP A 228 -25.83 31.92 -13.26
N GLY A 229 -25.20 33.06 -13.55
CA GLY A 229 -23.91 33.11 -14.24
C GLY A 229 -24.08 33.20 -15.76
N SER A 230 -23.02 32.83 -16.48
CA SER A 230 -22.93 33.02 -17.94
C SER A 230 -23.38 31.83 -18.79
N TYR A 231 -23.69 30.67 -18.19
CA TYR A 231 -24.05 29.48 -18.94
C TYR A 231 -25.39 29.66 -19.69
N PRO A 232 -25.53 29.16 -20.92
CA PRO A 232 -26.76 29.36 -21.70
C PRO A 232 -28.02 28.83 -20.98
N ARG A 233 -29.02 29.70 -20.83
CA ARG A 233 -30.32 29.34 -20.21
C ARG A 233 -31.12 28.33 -21.04
N GLN A 234 -30.73 28.10 -22.29
CA GLN A 234 -31.24 27.01 -23.13
C GLN A 234 -31.20 25.64 -22.44
N ARG A 235 -30.18 25.39 -21.61
CA ARG A 235 -30.09 24.12 -20.86
C ARG A 235 -31.25 23.94 -19.87
N ALA A 236 -31.70 25.01 -19.23
CA ALA A 236 -32.78 24.97 -18.24
C ALA A 236 -34.15 24.61 -18.83
N VAL A 237 -34.33 24.73 -20.13
CA VAL A 237 -35.55 24.38 -20.87
C VAL A 237 -35.26 23.33 -21.96
N SER A 238 -34.24 22.50 -21.75
CA SER A 238 -33.86 21.49 -22.73
C SER A 238 -35.03 20.56 -23.08
N GLY A 239 -35.21 20.32 -24.38
CA GLY A 239 -36.32 19.51 -24.91
C GLY A 239 -37.67 20.22 -25.01
N ALA A 240 -37.77 21.50 -24.62
CA ALA A 240 -39.01 22.26 -24.75
C ALA A 240 -39.35 22.58 -26.21
N ALA A 241 -40.62 22.38 -26.59
CA ALA A 241 -41.11 22.70 -27.94
C ALA A 241 -41.34 24.21 -28.15
N ARG A 242 -41.65 24.93 -27.06
CA ARG A 242 -41.96 26.37 -27.05
C ARG A 242 -41.34 27.02 -25.83
N VAL A 243 -40.70 28.17 -26.03
CA VAL A 243 -40.02 28.92 -24.98
C VAL A 243 -40.27 30.41 -25.14
N VAL A 244 -40.44 31.11 -24.03
CA VAL A 244 -40.45 32.58 -23.96
C VAL A 244 -39.59 33.03 -22.79
N GLU A 245 -38.67 33.96 -23.05
CA GLU A 245 -37.84 34.63 -22.06
C GLU A 245 -38.30 36.09 -21.89
N VAL A 246 -38.51 36.53 -20.66
CA VAL A 246 -38.93 37.90 -20.32
C VAL A 246 -37.96 38.49 -19.32
N ALA A 247 -37.27 39.56 -19.71
CA ALA A 247 -36.43 40.33 -18.80
C ALA A 247 -37.28 41.39 -18.08
N VAL A 248 -37.12 41.48 -16.76
CA VAL A 248 -37.83 42.40 -15.87
C VAL A 248 -36.81 43.24 -15.11
N THR A 249 -36.92 44.56 -15.22
CA THR A 249 -36.03 45.53 -14.54
C THR A 249 -36.90 46.56 -13.84
N GLY A 250 -36.70 46.77 -12.53
CA GLY A 250 -37.49 47.72 -11.75
C GLY A 250 -39.00 47.44 -11.75
N GLY A 251 -39.39 46.15 -11.74
CA GLY A 251 -40.80 45.72 -11.75
C GLY A 251 -41.52 45.91 -13.09
N ARG A 252 -40.78 46.12 -14.19
CA ARG A 252 -41.34 46.28 -15.53
C ARG A 252 -40.61 45.42 -16.55
N VAL A 253 -41.34 44.91 -17.53
CA VAL A 253 -40.74 44.17 -18.66
C VAL A 253 -39.81 45.11 -19.44
N SER A 254 -38.55 44.71 -19.60
CA SER A 254 -37.56 45.40 -20.42
C SER A 254 -37.35 44.74 -21.78
N ALA A 255 -37.49 43.41 -21.87
CA ALA A 255 -37.42 42.67 -23.13
C ALA A 255 -38.26 41.39 -23.09
N VAL A 256 -38.68 40.93 -24.26
CA VAL A 256 -39.36 39.64 -24.48
C VAL A 256 -38.72 38.97 -25.68
N ALA A 257 -38.35 37.69 -25.56
CA ALA A 257 -37.72 36.89 -26.60
C ALA A 257 -38.35 35.50 -26.68
N THR A 258 -38.39 34.91 -27.87
CA THR A 258 -38.89 33.53 -28.12
C THR A 258 -37.78 32.49 -28.13
N VAL A 259 -36.56 32.91 -27.80
CA VAL A 259 -35.39 32.05 -27.63
C VAL A 259 -34.77 32.36 -26.25
N PRO A 260 -34.29 31.35 -25.51
CA PRO A 260 -33.52 31.58 -24.30
C PRO A 260 -32.28 32.42 -24.59
N GLY A 261 -31.97 33.34 -23.69
CA GLY A 261 -30.76 34.13 -23.78
C GLY A 261 -29.52 33.33 -23.37
N ASP A 262 -28.38 33.82 -23.84
CA ASP A 262 -27.05 33.42 -23.42
C ASP A 262 -26.41 34.50 -22.53
N GLY A 263 -25.31 34.14 -21.87
CA GLY A 263 -24.51 35.07 -21.10
C GLY A 263 -25.15 35.56 -19.78
N PRO A 264 -24.42 36.44 -19.07
CA PRO A 264 -24.79 36.90 -17.74
C PRO A 264 -26.03 37.80 -17.75
N ILE A 265 -26.85 37.67 -16.71
CA ILE A 265 -28.00 38.55 -16.49
C ILE A 265 -27.53 39.86 -15.84
N PRO A 266 -27.87 41.05 -16.37
CA PRO A 266 -27.46 42.33 -15.79
C PRO A 266 -27.95 42.50 -14.35
N ALA A 267 -27.15 43.16 -13.50
CA ALA A 267 -27.53 43.49 -12.14
C ALA A 267 -28.85 44.27 -12.09
N GLY A 268 -29.73 43.90 -11.16
CA GLY A 268 -31.08 44.50 -11.04
C GLY A 268 -32.11 44.00 -12.06
N THR A 269 -31.73 43.05 -12.93
CA THR A 269 -32.65 42.37 -13.86
C THR A 269 -32.97 40.97 -13.36
N THR A 270 -34.24 40.58 -13.46
CA THR A 270 -34.72 39.21 -13.27
C THR A 270 -35.30 38.70 -14.58
N VAL A 271 -35.03 37.46 -14.92
CA VAL A 271 -35.54 36.81 -16.12
C VAL A 271 -36.61 35.79 -15.74
N LEU A 272 -37.79 35.86 -16.38
CA LEU A 272 -38.78 34.81 -16.35
C LEU A 272 -38.63 33.96 -17.62
N LEU A 273 -38.39 32.67 -17.46
CA LEU A 273 -38.20 31.73 -18.56
C LEU A 273 -39.29 30.66 -18.53
N GLY A 274 -40.25 30.79 -19.43
CA GLY A 274 -41.39 29.88 -19.55
C GLY A 274 -41.14 28.82 -20.61
N ARG A 275 -41.54 27.57 -20.33
CA ARG A 275 -41.60 26.48 -21.32
C ARG A 275 -43.02 25.93 -21.46
N GLU A 276 -43.37 25.55 -22.68
CA GLU A 276 -44.71 25.06 -23.05
C GLU A 276 -45.85 25.95 -22.51
N ALA A 277 -46.71 25.48 -21.59
CA ALA A 277 -47.77 26.31 -21.04
C ALA A 277 -47.25 27.56 -20.30
N GLY A 278 -46.08 27.47 -19.66
CA GLY A 278 -45.41 28.62 -19.07
C GLY A 278 -44.94 29.64 -20.12
N ALA A 279 -44.50 29.17 -21.29
CA ALA A 279 -44.17 30.05 -22.41
C ALA A 279 -45.41 30.79 -22.92
N ASP A 280 -46.54 30.08 -23.04
CA ASP A 280 -47.83 30.66 -23.44
C ASP A 280 -48.31 31.74 -22.47
N ALA A 281 -48.08 31.54 -21.17
CA ALA A 281 -48.44 32.51 -20.14
C ALA A 281 -47.60 33.80 -20.20
N LEU A 282 -46.37 33.72 -20.70
CA LEU A 282 -45.47 34.87 -20.85
C LEU A 282 -45.58 35.56 -22.23
N ALA A 283 -46.08 34.87 -23.26
CA ALA A 283 -46.05 35.32 -24.65
C ALA A 283 -46.78 36.65 -24.93
N ALA A 284 -47.75 37.02 -24.09
CA ALA A 284 -48.54 38.25 -24.26
C ALA A 284 -47.86 39.52 -23.70
N LEU A 285 -46.77 39.36 -22.94
CA LEU A 285 -46.07 40.49 -22.29
C LEU A 285 -45.36 41.37 -23.32
N ARG A 286 -45.28 42.67 -23.00
CA ARG A 286 -44.66 43.70 -23.83
C ARG A 286 -43.75 44.58 -22.97
N PRO A 287 -42.68 45.16 -23.54
CA PRO A 287 -41.86 46.14 -22.82
C PRO A 287 -42.71 47.25 -22.19
N GLY A 288 -42.50 47.50 -20.90
CA GLY A 288 -43.25 48.46 -20.08
C GLY A 288 -44.33 47.85 -19.18
N ASP A 289 -44.79 46.62 -19.45
CA ASP A 289 -45.82 45.94 -18.65
C ASP A 289 -45.34 45.74 -17.19
N PRO A 290 -46.22 45.96 -16.20
CA PRO A 290 -45.89 45.72 -14.80
C PRO A 290 -45.79 44.21 -14.53
N VAL A 291 -44.71 43.80 -13.89
CA VAL A 291 -44.51 42.42 -13.43
C VAL A 291 -43.94 42.48 -12.02
N ASP A 292 -44.71 41.98 -11.07
CA ASP A 292 -44.27 41.82 -9.68
C ASP A 292 -43.95 40.35 -9.41
N VAL A 293 -42.76 40.07 -8.90
CA VAL A 293 -42.24 38.71 -8.74
C VAL A 293 -41.91 38.49 -7.27
N ALA A 294 -42.49 37.46 -6.68
CA ALA A 294 -42.25 37.07 -5.30
C ALA A 294 -41.87 35.60 -5.22
N TRP A 295 -40.92 35.27 -4.35
CA TRP A 295 -40.51 33.90 -4.09
C TRP A 295 -39.98 33.71 -2.67
N ARG A 296 -39.99 32.46 -2.21
CA ARG A 296 -39.38 32.05 -0.95
C ARG A 296 -39.05 30.56 -0.95
N PRO A 297 -38.04 30.12 -0.18
CA PRO A 297 -37.88 28.71 0.16
C PRO A 297 -39.06 28.24 1.04
N LYS A 298 -39.41 26.96 0.92
CA LYS A 298 -40.50 26.34 1.70
C LYS A 298 -39.99 25.12 2.45
N ALA A 299 -39.64 25.30 3.72
CA ALA A 299 -39.27 24.20 4.60
C ALA A 299 -40.49 23.33 4.95
N SER A 300 -40.31 22.02 5.02
CA SER A 300 -41.36 21.05 5.39
C SER A 300 -41.81 21.16 6.85
N ASP A 301 -40.97 21.69 7.73
CA ASP A 301 -41.29 21.96 9.13
C ASP A 301 -41.83 23.39 9.38
N GLY A 302 -41.89 24.22 8.32
CA GLY A 302 -42.33 25.61 8.39
C GLY A 302 -41.33 26.58 9.05
N GLY A 303 -40.13 26.13 9.41
CA GLY A 303 -39.09 26.95 10.03
C GLY A 303 -38.36 27.87 9.05
N GLY A 304 -37.73 28.92 9.59
CA GLY A 304 -36.80 29.76 8.84
C GLY A 304 -35.47 29.03 8.62
N LEU A 305 -34.89 29.18 7.42
CA LEU A 305 -33.64 28.54 7.02
C LEU A 305 -32.55 29.60 6.85
N ARG A 306 -31.48 29.48 7.63
CA ARG A 306 -30.30 30.35 7.52
C ARG A 306 -29.35 29.86 6.44
N ALA A 307 -29.13 28.55 6.42
CA ALA A 307 -28.34 27.87 5.41
C ALA A 307 -28.96 26.53 5.06
N ALA A 308 -28.83 26.10 3.81
CA ALA A 308 -29.26 24.78 3.38
C ALA A 308 -28.47 24.34 2.14
N VAL A 309 -28.11 23.06 2.11
CA VAL A 309 -27.55 22.38 0.94
C VAL A 309 -28.41 21.16 0.62
N GLY A 310 -28.75 20.99 -0.65
CA GLY A 310 -29.46 19.81 -1.15
C GLY A 310 -28.63 18.53 -1.01
N GLY A 311 -29.32 17.39 -1.04
CA GLY A 311 -28.70 16.08 -1.07
C GLY A 311 -29.64 14.99 -1.57
N GLY A 312 -29.20 13.74 -1.45
CA GLY A 312 -29.89 12.57 -1.97
C GLY A 312 -30.76 11.89 -0.93
N ASN A 313 -30.45 10.61 -0.65
CA ASN A 313 -31.23 9.79 0.27
C ASN A 313 -30.95 10.17 1.73
N VAL A 314 -32.01 10.17 2.55
CA VAL A 314 -31.89 10.21 4.00
C VAL A 314 -31.38 8.85 4.48
N LEU A 315 -30.21 8.84 5.11
CA LEU A 315 -29.50 7.64 5.57
C LEU A 315 -29.94 7.20 6.96
N VAL A 316 -30.28 8.15 7.83
CA VAL A 316 -30.71 7.90 9.21
C VAL A 316 -31.94 8.75 9.52
N ARG A 317 -32.96 8.13 10.10
CA ARG A 317 -34.16 8.80 10.61
C ARG A 317 -34.40 8.36 12.04
N ASP A 318 -34.49 9.31 12.95
CA ASP A 318 -34.79 9.03 14.35
C ASP A 318 -33.86 7.97 14.99
N GLY A 319 -32.56 8.05 14.67
CA GLY A 319 -31.55 7.07 15.10
C GLY A 319 -31.58 5.74 14.34
N VAL A 320 -32.52 5.55 13.42
CA VAL A 320 -32.69 4.30 12.66
C VAL A 320 -32.07 4.42 11.26
N VAL A 321 -31.10 3.54 10.98
CA VAL A 321 -30.49 3.41 9.65
C VAL A 321 -31.53 2.99 8.62
N GLN A 322 -31.59 3.72 7.51
CA GLN A 322 -32.48 3.42 6.40
C GLN A 322 -31.84 2.39 5.47
N ASN A 323 -32.60 1.37 5.06
CA ASN A 323 -32.12 0.40 4.07
C ASN A 323 -32.29 0.96 2.67
N ILE A 324 -31.18 1.30 2.01
CA ILE A 324 -31.15 1.78 0.64
C ILE A 324 -30.79 0.61 -0.28
N ALA A 325 -31.62 0.36 -1.30
CA ALA A 325 -31.47 -0.81 -2.18
C ALA A 325 -30.18 -0.80 -3.05
N ASP A 326 -29.50 0.34 -3.15
CA ASP A 326 -28.24 0.51 -3.86
C ASP A 326 -27.08 -0.17 -3.11
N GLN A 327 -26.52 -1.21 -3.73
CA GLN A 327 -25.38 -1.97 -3.21
C GLN A 327 -24.03 -1.48 -3.76
N SER A 328 -23.98 -0.32 -4.44
CA SER A 328 -22.73 0.19 -5.00
C SER A 328 -21.80 0.72 -3.91
N LEU A 329 -20.58 0.17 -3.89
CA LEU A 329 -19.46 0.72 -3.14
C LEU A 329 -18.91 1.93 -3.89
N ALA A 330 -18.87 3.08 -3.22
CA ALA A 330 -18.33 4.31 -3.78
C ALA A 330 -17.72 5.17 -2.67
N PRO A 331 -16.87 6.15 -3.02
CA PRO A 331 -16.60 7.27 -2.14
C PRO A 331 -17.91 7.99 -1.82
N ARG A 332 -18.13 8.39 -0.58
CA ARG A 332 -19.37 9.04 -0.12
C ARG A 332 -19.06 10.22 0.80
N THR A 333 -19.92 11.23 0.72
CA THR A 333 -20.01 12.33 1.67
C THR A 333 -21.38 12.31 2.34
N SER A 334 -21.44 12.55 3.65
CA SER A 334 -22.70 12.68 4.40
C SER A 334 -22.62 13.77 5.45
N VAL A 335 -23.78 14.35 5.75
CA VAL A 335 -23.99 15.27 6.87
C VAL A 335 -25.09 14.73 7.76
N GLY A 336 -24.92 14.82 9.07
CA GLY A 336 -25.90 14.42 10.06
C GLY A 336 -25.87 15.24 11.33
N PHE A 337 -26.90 15.07 12.14
CA PHE A 337 -27.12 15.88 13.34
C PHE A 337 -27.57 15.04 14.53
N SER A 338 -27.23 15.48 15.75
CA SER A 338 -27.78 14.92 17.00
C SER A 338 -29.29 15.15 17.11
N ALA A 339 -29.94 14.43 18.03
CA ALA A 339 -31.38 14.53 18.25
C ALA A 339 -31.85 15.95 18.60
N ASP A 340 -31.00 16.73 19.29
CA ASP A 340 -31.27 18.12 19.66
C ASP A 340 -30.77 19.14 18.63
N GLY A 341 -30.17 18.67 17.52
CA GLY A 341 -29.66 19.52 16.44
C GLY A 341 -28.44 20.36 16.82
N ARG A 342 -27.84 20.16 18.00
CA ARG A 342 -26.69 20.94 18.48
C ARG A 342 -25.34 20.40 18.00
N ARG A 343 -25.25 19.11 17.70
CA ARG A 343 -24.03 18.49 17.18
C ARG A 343 -24.22 18.16 15.71
N MET A 344 -23.26 18.57 14.90
CA MET A 344 -23.20 18.27 13.47
C MET A 344 -22.01 17.35 13.18
N ILE A 345 -22.22 16.39 12.28
CA ILE A 345 -21.20 15.45 11.81
C ILE A 345 -21.15 15.55 10.30
N MET A 346 -19.98 15.86 9.73
CA MET A 346 -19.70 15.76 8.29
C MET A 346 -18.70 14.63 8.09
N LEU A 347 -19.05 13.63 7.29
CA LEU A 347 -18.24 12.43 7.09
C LEU A 347 -17.93 12.24 5.62
N THR A 348 -16.66 12.02 5.29
CA THR A 348 -16.23 11.46 4.01
C THR A 348 -15.66 10.07 4.21
N VAL A 349 -16.00 9.16 3.29
CA VAL A 349 -15.36 7.85 3.17
C VAL A 349 -14.79 7.75 1.76
N ASP A 350 -13.48 7.51 1.67
CA ASP A 350 -12.79 7.35 0.39
C ASP A 350 -13.25 6.06 -0.32
N GLY A 351 -12.99 5.94 -1.61
CA GLY A 351 -13.40 4.76 -2.38
C GLY A 351 -12.75 4.65 -3.74
N ARG A 352 -12.91 3.50 -4.40
CA ARG A 352 -12.29 3.18 -5.71
C ARG A 352 -10.76 3.17 -5.70
N GLN A 353 -10.18 3.01 -4.51
CA GLN A 353 -8.74 2.93 -4.30
C GLN A 353 -8.42 1.69 -3.48
N VAL A 354 -7.17 1.22 -3.55
CA VAL A 354 -6.73 0.05 -2.77
C VAL A 354 -6.88 0.30 -1.27
N ASP A 355 -6.59 1.54 -0.85
CA ASP A 355 -6.62 1.93 0.57
C ASP A 355 -8.03 2.09 1.15
N SER A 356 -9.05 2.18 0.29
CA SER A 356 -10.46 2.24 0.71
C SER A 356 -11.39 1.73 -0.38
N ARG A 357 -12.16 0.69 -0.04
CA ARG A 357 -13.16 0.09 -0.95
C ARG A 357 -14.36 1.00 -1.20
N GLY A 358 -14.57 2.01 -0.35
CA GLY A 358 -15.81 2.80 -0.30
C GLY A 358 -16.93 2.08 0.43
N VAL A 359 -18.09 2.74 0.51
CA VAL A 359 -19.24 2.23 1.25
C VAL A 359 -20.52 2.31 0.42
N THR A 360 -21.41 1.37 0.69
CA THR A 360 -22.83 1.50 0.33
C THR A 360 -23.46 2.64 1.14
N GLN A 361 -24.59 3.15 0.67
CA GLN A 361 -25.34 4.18 1.41
C GLN A 361 -25.83 3.66 2.78
N THR A 362 -26.19 2.37 2.87
CA THR A 362 -26.60 1.75 4.13
C THR A 362 -25.42 1.63 5.11
N GLU A 363 -24.23 1.25 4.64
CA GLU A 363 -23.00 1.28 5.47
C GLU A 363 -22.66 2.70 5.93
N MET A 364 -22.78 3.70 5.05
CA MET A 364 -22.60 5.10 5.41
C MET A 364 -23.57 5.53 6.53
N GLY A 365 -24.84 5.12 6.46
CA GLY A 365 -25.82 5.36 7.52
C GLY A 365 -25.43 4.71 8.86
N ARG A 366 -24.85 3.51 8.85
CA ARG A 366 -24.33 2.86 10.07
C ARG A 366 -23.17 3.66 10.68
N LEU A 367 -22.22 4.08 9.86
CA LEU A 367 -21.10 4.92 10.33
C LEU A 367 -21.59 6.25 10.91
N MET A 368 -22.59 6.88 10.30
CA MET A 368 -23.20 8.10 10.84
C MET A 368 -23.84 7.87 12.21
N VAL A 369 -24.57 6.77 12.41
CA VAL A 369 -25.12 6.41 13.74
C VAL A 369 -24.01 6.14 14.75
N GLU A 370 -22.96 5.42 14.35
CA GLU A 370 -21.79 5.12 15.20
C GLU A 370 -21.10 6.40 15.69
N LEU A 371 -21.03 7.44 14.84
CA LEU A 371 -20.51 8.77 15.20
C LEU A 371 -21.51 9.64 16.00
N GLY A 372 -22.74 9.16 16.23
CA GLY A 372 -23.77 9.82 17.05
C GLY A 372 -24.83 10.60 16.28
N ALA A 373 -24.98 10.39 14.96
CA ALA A 373 -26.04 11.03 14.18
C ALA A 373 -27.42 10.41 14.47
N TYR A 374 -28.39 11.25 14.82
CA TYR A 374 -29.80 10.88 14.95
C TYR A 374 -30.56 11.05 13.64
N THR A 375 -30.13 11.99 12.80
CA THR A 375 -30.55 12.12 11.39
C THR A 375 -29.32 12.30 10.51
N ALA A 376 -29.34 11.77 9.30
CA ALA A 376 -28.24 11.93 8.35
C ALA A 376 -28.73 11.89 6.90
N LEU A 377 -28.06 12.64 6.04
CA LEU A 377 -28.34 12.78 4.62
C LEU A 377 -27.08 12.46 3.80
N ASN A 378 -27.26 11.68 2.74
CA ASN A 378 -26.21 11.44 1.76
C ASN A 378 -26.07 12.67 0.85
N LEU A 379 -24.86 13.16 0.67
CA LEU A 379 -24.51 14.22 -0.28
C LEU A 379 -23.94 13.62 -1.58
N ASP A 380 -23.51 14.45 -2.53
CA ASP A 380 -22.84 13.93 -3.72
C ASP A 380 -21.55 13.20 -3.34
N GLY A 381 -21.23 12.13 -4.08
CA GLY A 381 -20.12 11.23 -3.77
C GLY A 381 -19.22 11.00 -4.98
N GLY A 382 -18.54 9.85 -5.01
CA GLY A 382 -17.56 9.57 -6.06
C GLY A 382 -16.41 10.59 -6.02
N GLY A 383 -15.96 11.04 -7.19
CA GLY A 383 -14.87 12.01 -7.30
C GLY A 383 -15.19 13.40 -6.73
N SER A 384 -16.47 13.67 -6.42
CA SER A 384 -16.88 14.90 -5.73
C SER A 384 -16.59 14.88 -4.23
N SER A 385 -16.34 13.69 -3.63
CA SER A 385 -16.17 13.55 -2.18
C SER A 385 -14.90 14.26 -1.72
N THR A 386 -15.07 15.37 -1.02
CA THR A 386 -13.97 16.22 -0.54
C THR A 386 -14.30 16.72 0.86
N LEU A 387 -13.39 16.48 1.81
CA LEU A 387 -13.39 17.11 3.12
C LEU A 387 -12.19 18.05 3.23
N LEU A 388 -12.47 19.27 3.65
CA LEU A 388 -11.48 20.31 3.86
C LEU A 388 -11.44 20.69 5.33
N ALA A 389 -10.24 20.83 5.88
CA ALA A 389 -10.02 21.38 7.21
C ALA A 389 -8.75 22.22 7.25
N ARG A 390 -8.73 23.20 8.14
CA ARG A 390 -7.53 24.00 8.44
C ARG A 390 -6.75 23.30 9.55
N GLU A 391 -5.43 23.26 9.46
CA GLU A 391 -4.58 22.91 10.59
C GLU A 391 -4.48 24.08 11.58
N PRO A 392 -4.33 23.82 12.89
CA PRO A 392 -4.06 24.87 13.86
C PRO A 392 -2.92 25.80 13.44
N GLY A 393 -3.21 27.09 13.34
CA GLY A 393 -2.24 28.11 12.94
C GLY A 393 -2.04 28.26 11.43
N ALA A 394 -2.66 27.43 10.59
CA ALA A 394 -2.66 27.61 9.13
C ALA A 394 -3.64 28.73 8.71
N ALA A 395 -3.44 29.32 7.54
CA ALA A 395 -4.29 30.38 7.00
C ALA A 395 -5.35 29.89 6.00
N ALA A 396 -5.10 28.74 5.37
CA ALA A 396 -5.93 28.14 4.32
C ALA A 396 -6.28 26.70 4.71
N VAL A 397 -7.36 26.18 4.12
CA VAL A 397 -7.74 24.78 4.31
C VAL A 397 -6.92 23.85 3.41
N GLN A 398 -6.79 22.59 3.81
CA GLN A 398 -6.23 21.52 2.99
C GLN A 398 -7.25 20.39 2.80
N VAL A 399 -6.99 19.50 1.83
CA VAL A 399 -7.79 18.30 1.60
C VAL A 399 -7.32 17.22 2.55
N GLU A 400 -8.23 16.65 3.34
CA GLU A 400 -7.91 15.63 4.36
C GLU A 400 -8.07 14.20 3.84
N ASN A 401 -8.98 14.01 2.88
CA ASN A 401 -9.29 12.71 2.28
C ASN A 401 -8.54 12.52 0.95
N SER A 402 -8.67 11.36 0.30
CA SER A 402 -8.08 11.10 -1.03
C SER A 402 -9.14 11.15 -2.14
N PRO A 403 -9.20 12.22 -2.97
CA PRO A 403 -10.18 12.31 -4.04
C PRO A 403 -10.03 11.17 -5.08
N SER A 404 -11.11 10.46 -5.37
CA SER A 404 -11.06 9.24 -6.21
C SER A 404 -10.70 9.48 -7.68
N ASP A 405 -10.68 10.73 -8.14
CA ASP A 405 -10.28 11.12 -9.49
C ASP A 405 -8.76 11.41 -9.58
N GLY A 406 -8.02 11.27 -8.46
CA GLY A 406 -6.60 11.61 -8.32
C GLY A 406 -6.34 13.09 -8.02
N SER A 407 -7.37 13.94 -8.11
CA SER A 407 -7.35 15.34 -7.71
C SER A 407 -8.75 15.80 -7.31
N GLU A 408 -8.83 16.96 -6.65
CA GLU A 408 -10.10 17.58 -6.27
C GLU A 408 -10.94 17.90 -7.53
N ARG A 409 -12.14 17.31 -7.62
CA ARG A 409 -13.08 17.58 -8.71
C ARG A 409 -13.72 18.96 -8.56
N PRO A 410 -13.93 19.71 -9.66
CA PRO A 410 -14.82 20.86 -9.65
C PRO A 410 -16.24 20.48 -9.24
N VAL A 411 -16.76 21.14 -8.20
CA VAL A 411 -18.13 20.95 -7.69
C VAL A 411 -18.86 22.30 -7.62
N PRO A 412 -20.20 22.34 -7.70
CA PRO A 412 -20.91 23.61 -7.68
C PRO A 412 -21.01 24.24 -6.31
N ASN A 413 -21.00 23.44 -5.24
CA ASN A 413 -21.24 23.94 -3.89
C ASN A 413 -20.70 23.01 -2.80
N GLY A 414 -20.77 23.51 -1.58
CA GLY A 414 -20.49 22.77 -0.37
C GLY A 414 -21.17 23.39 0.85
N LEU A 415 -20.95 22.75 1.99
CA LEU A 415 -21.38 23.24 3.29
C LEU A 415 -20.13 23.54 4.12
N ALA A 416 -19.97 24.79 4.51
CA ALA A 416 -18.75 25.30 5.12
C ALA A 416 -19.00 25.70 6.58
N ILE A 417 -17.98 25.48 7.42
CA ILE A 417 -17.96 25.86 8.83
C ILE A 417 -17.01 27.05 9.01
N TYR A 418 -17.49 28.05 9.74
CA TYR A 418 -16.78 29.28 10.05
C TYR A 418 -16.52 29.34 11.55
N ALA A 419 -15.26 29.56 11.92
CA ALA A 419 -14.88 29.83 13.30
C ALA A 419 -15.27 31.26 13.71
N PRO A 420 -15.44 31.53 15.02
CA PRO A 420 -15.47 32.90 15.54
C PRO A 420 -14.25 33.70 15.08
N GLN A 421 -14.39 35.03 15.02
CA GLN A 421 -13.25 35.90 14.77
C GLN A 421 -12.28 35.81 15.97
N GLY A 422 -11.11 35.23 15.73
CA GLY A 422 -10.04 35.14 16.73
C GLY A 422 -9.33 36.48 16.99
N SER A 423 -8.71 36.56 18.15
CA SER A 423 -7.96 37.74 18.60
C SER A 423 -6.67 37.97 17.82
N GLY A 424 -6.15 36.95 17.11
CA GLY A 424 -4.82 36.95 16.51
C GLY A 424 -3.68 36.99 17.53
N ARG A 425 -4.00 36.91 18.84
CA ARG A 425 -3.02 36.85 19.92
C ARG A 425 -2.57 35.42 20.09
N LEU A 426 -1.26 35.21 20.10
CA LEU A 426 -0.66 33.88 20.28
C LEU A 426 -1.14 33.24 21.60
N THR A 427 -1.64 32.01 21.52
CA THR A 427 -2.10 31.19 22.66
C THR A 427 -1.43 29.82 22.71
N GLY A 428 -0.96 29.29 21.58
CA GLY A 428 -0.25 28.03 21.51
C GLY A 428 0.53 27.85 20.22
N TYR A 429 1.25 26.74 20.13
CA TYR A 429 1.96 26.30 18.92
C TYR A 429 1.51 24.90 18.51
N TRP A 430 1.31 24.68 17.22
CA TRP A 430 1.14 23.36 16.61
C TRP A 430 2.49 22.90 16.04
N LEU A 431 3.03 21.80 16.57
CA LEU A 431 4.37 21.33 16.23
C LEU A 431 4.31 20.08 15.39
N GLU A 432 5.12 20.05 14.33
CA GLU A 432 5.24 18.90 13.43
C GLU A 432 6.67 18.73 12.96
N THR A 433 6.98 17.56 12.43
CA THR A 433 8.16 17.40 11.57
C THR A 433 7.91 18.15 10.26
N ALA A 434 8.93 18.84 9.74
CA ALA A 434 8.79 19.57 8.48
C ALA A 434 8.54 18.64 7.28
N SER A 435 8.96 17.38 7.38
CA SER A 435 8.60 16.31 6.44
C SER A 435 7.31 15.63 6.91
N ASP A 436 6.32 15.57 6.02
CA ASP A 436 5.07 14.83 6.24
C ASP A 436 5.36 13.31 6.29
N PRO A 437 4.95 12.58 7.35
CA PRO A 437 5.15 11.13 7.45
C PRO A 437 4.64 10.32 6.25
N THR A 438 3.60 10.78 5.56
CA THR A 438 3.02 10.09 4.38
C THR A 438 3.85 10.29 3.10
N ALA A 439 4.73 11.30 3.08
CA ALA A 439 5.59 11.63 1.94
C ALA A 439 7.08 11.41 2.21
N ALA A 440 7.49 11.38 3.49
CA ALA A 440 8.86 11.23 3.92
C ALA A 440 9.49 9.93 3.35
N PRO A 441 10.82 9.93 3.08
CA PRO A 441 11.53 8.72 2.70
C PRO A 441 11.30 7.57 3.69
N GLY A 442 10.99 6.39 3.16
CA GLY A 442 10.86 5.19 3.98
C GLY A 442 10.84 3.91 3.15
N VAL A 443 10.93 2.79 3.86
CA VAL A 443 11.01 1.43 3.31
C VAL A 443 9.90 0.53 3.85
N ALA A 444 8.88 1.12 4.47
CA ALA A 444 7.73 0.39 4.96
C ALA A 444 6.92 -0.22 3.80
N PRO A 445 6.09 -1.26 4.05
CA PRO A 445 5.22 -1.84 3.03
C PRO A 445 4.29 -0.84 2.34
N ILE A 446 3.91 0.23 3.06
CA ILE A 446 3.11 1.36 2.57
C ILE A 446 4.00 2.60 2.39
N ARG A 447 3.57 3.51 1.51
CA ARG A 447 4.29 4.77 1.26
C ARG A 447 4.36 5.62 2.54
N GLY A 448 5.52 6.23 2.76
CA GLY A 448 5.80 7.11 3.90
C GLY A 448 7.01 6.64 4.70
N GLY A 449 7.38 7.44 5.68
CA GLY A 449 8.56 7.24 6.53
C GLY A 449 8.29 7.57 7.98
N ARG A 450 9.34 7.46 8.80
CA ARG A 450 9.29 7.73 10.25
C ARG A 450 10.08 9.00 10.62
N PRO A 451 9.63 10.20 10.21
CA PRO A 451 10.34 11.44 10.53
C PRO A 451 10.32 11.76 12.03
N ASP A 452 9.46 11.10 12.82
CA ASP A 452 9.48 11.04 14.29
C ASP A 452 10.77 10.43 14.85
N ARG A 453 11.54 9.72 14.02
CA ARG A 453 12.80 9.07 14.38
C ARG A 453 14.00 9.82 13.78
N VAL A 454 15.12 9.80 14.51
CA VAL A 454 16.39 10.41 14.08
C VAL A 454 17.58 9.67 14.70
N PHE A 455 18.70 9.58 13.98
CA PHE A 455 19.91 8.93 14.46
C PHE A 455 20.78 9.89 15.30
N PRO A 456 21.53 9.39 16.31
CA PRO A 456 22.51 10.18 17.05
C PRO A 456 23.43 11.01 16.14
N GLY A 457 23.58 12.30 16.45
CA GLY A 457 24.43 13.23 15.69
C GLY A 457 23.75 13.89 14.47
N LEU A 458 22.67 13.29 13.95
CA LEU A 458 21.91 13.81 12.80
C LEU A 458 20.82 14.79 13.24
N THR A 459 20.13 15.35 12.25
CA THR A 459 19.15 16.42 12.45
C THR A 459 17.75 16.05 11.99
N ARG A 460 16.77 16.77 12.53
CA ARG A 460 15.37 16.77 12.06
C ARG A 460 14.86 18.20 12.05
N ARG A 461 14.25 18.62 10.95
CA ARG A 461 13.61 19.94 10.85
C ARG A 461 12.20 19.89 11.43
N LEU A 462 11.86 20.85 12.27
CA LEU A 462 10.56 20.97 12.93
C LEU A 462 9.87 22.28 12.53
N THR A 463 8.55 22.27 12.55
CA THR A 463 7.70 23.45 12.36
C THR A 463 6.95 23.75 13.65
N ALA A 464 6.64 25.02 13.88
CA ALA A 464 5.77 25.46 14.97
C ALA A 464 4.85 26.57 14.45
N ALA A 465 3.61 26.21 14.11
CA ALA A 465 2.60 27.17 13.69
C ALA A 465 1.94 27.80 14.91
N GLY A 466 2.13 29.11 15.11
CA GLY A 466 1.50 29.84 16.20
C GLY A 466 0.00 30.02 15.96
N TYR A 467 -0.83 29.79 16.98
CA TYR A 467 -2.28 29.93 16.87
C TYR A 467 -2.92 30.72 18.02
N ASP A 468 -4.07 31.34 17.75
CA ASP A 468 -4.91 32.05 18.73
C ASP A 468 -5.98 31.15 19.35
N GLU A 469 -6.82 31.70 20.24
CA GLU A 469 -7.87 30.93 20.94
C GLU A 469 -8.91 30.28 20.01
N THR A 470 -8.89 30.61 18.70
CA THR A 470 -9.75 30.02 17.68
C THR A 470 -9.00 29.02 16.77
N TYR A 471 -7.77 28.67 17.13
CA TYR A 471 -6.82 27.93 16.30
C TYR A 471 -6.48 28.64 14.96
N GLY A 472 -6.79 29.94 14.85
CA GLY A 472 -6.41 30.77 13.72
C GLY A 472 -4.94 31.18 13.76
N PRO A 473 -4.35 31.63 12.63
CA PRO A 473 -2.94 31.98 12.57
C PRO A 473 -2.61 33.15 13.50
N ALA A 474 -1.60 32.98 14.35
CA ALA A 474 -1.11 34.01 15.26
C ALA A 474 0.42 34.15 15.15
N ALA A 475 0.89 35.39 15.03
CA ALA A 475 2.31 35.65 14.85
C ALA A 475 3.09 35.52 16.17
N GLY A 476 4.18 34.77 16.15
CA GLY A 476 5.20 34.83 17.19
C GLY A 476 6.31 33.80 17.00
N ALA A 477 7.56 34.26 16.98
CA ALA A 477 8.71 33.36 16.91
C ALA A 477 8.85 32.59 18.24
N PRO A 478 8.84 31.25 18.22
CA PRO A 478 8.99 30.44 19.42
C PRO A 478 10.44 30.43 19.91
N GLN A 479 10.60 30.11 21.20
CA GLN A 479 11.81 29.54 21.79
C GLN A 479 11.67 28.02 21.82
N TRP A 480 12.80 27.31 21.74
CA TRP A 480 12.81 25.84 21.64
C TRP A 480 13.64 25.16 22.72
N ARG A 481 13.26 23.92 23.06
CA ARG A 481 14.02 23.03 23.94
C ARG A 481 13.64 21.58 23.65
N GLY A 482 14.60 20.68 23.77
CA GLY A 482 14.36 19.24 23.88
C GLY A 482 14.51 18.79 25.34
N ASN A 483 13.66 17.86 25.78
CA ASN A 483 13.74 17.28 27.12
C ASN A 483 13.58 15.74 27.08
N PRO A 484 14.54 14.98 27.61
CA PRO A 484 15.80 15.44 28.20
C PRO A 484 16.78 15.97 27.15
N ALA A 485 17.59 16.97 27.53
CA ALA A 485 18.56 17.59 26.64
C ALA A 485 19.73 16.65 26.24
N ALA A 486 19.86 15.50 26.92
CA ALA A 486 20.80 14.45 26.57
C ALA A 486 20.42 13.76 25.25
N GLN A 487 19.12 13.57 25.01
CA GLN A 487 18.60 12.98 23.77
C GLN A 487 18.62 13.98 22.62
N GLY A 488 18.55 15.28 22.87
CA GLY A 488 18.79 16.25 21.81
C GLY A 488 18.51 17.69 22.19
N LYS A 489 18.94 18.60 21.33
CA LYS A 489 18.75 20.04 21.47
C LYS A 489 18.15 20.61 20.20
N VAL A 490 17.32 21.64 20.36
CA VAL A 490 16.69 22.34 19.24
C VAL A 490 17.27 23.74 19.18
N ASP A 491 17.66 24.19 18.00
CA ASP A 491 18.13 25.55 17.79
C ASP A 491 16.97 26.55 17.52
N ASP A 492 17.30 27.83 17.40
CA ASP A 492 16.31 28.89 17.17
C ASP A 492 15.58 28.76 15.81
N ALA A 493 16.12 27.97 14.88
CA ALA A 493 15.52 27.70 13.58
C ALA A 493 14.59 26.47 13.58
N GLY A 494 14.40 25.81 14.74
CA GLY A 494 13.59 24.61 14.85
C GLY A 494 14.28 23.36 14.33
N VAL A 495 15.61 23.33 14.30
CA VAL A 495 16.38 22.12 13.92
C VAL A 495 16.73 21.34 15.19
N PHE A 496 16.15 20.16 15.34
CA PHE A 496 16.51 19.21 16.39
C PHE A 496 17.79 18.49 16.00
N ARG A 497 18.83 18.56 16.85
CA ARG A 497 20.05 17.77 16.74
C ARG A 497 20.03 16.67 17.78
N ALA A 498 20.04 15.43 17.30
CA ALA A 498 19.97 14.24 18.13
C ALA A 498 21.29 14.00 18.89
N GLY A 499 21.16 13.59 20.14
CA GLY A 499 22.24 13.25 21.07
C GLY A 499 22.24 11.75 21.37
N ALA A 500 22.06 11.38 22.64
CA ALA A 500 21.99 9.99 23.07
C ALA A 500 20.68 9.31 22.64
N PRO A 501 20.67 7.98 22.43
CA PRO A 501 19.44 7.22 22.18
C PRO A 501 18.39 7.45 23.28
N GLY A 502 17.12 7.38 22.89
CA GLY A 502 15.96 7.53 23.77
C GLY A 502 14.92 8.52 23.26
N HIS A 503 13.86 8.72 24.05
CA HIS A 503 12.78 9.65 23.72
C HIS A 503 13.13 11.09 24.15
N SER A 504 12.74 12.06 23.32
CA SER A 504 12.85 13.49 23.63
C SER A 504 11.54 14.19 23.29
N THR A 505 10.97 14.90 24.26
CA THR A 505 9.86 15.82 24.01
C THR A 505 10.42 17.18 23.67
N VAL A 506 10.18 17.62 22.44
CA VAL A 506 10.46 18.98 21.98
C VAL A 506 9.33 19.89 22.42
N THR A 507 9.66 21.06 22.97
CA THR A 507 8.69 22.13 23.29
C THR A 507 9.06 23.38 22.51
N ALA A 508 8.08 23.97 21.81
CA ALA A 508 8.13 25.34 21.34
C ALA A 508 7.28 26.20 22.28
N TRP A 509 7.78 27.34 22.74
CA TRP A 509 7.01 28.24 23.61
C TRP A 509 7.36 29.71 23.42
N ARG A 510 6.45 30.58 23.84
CA ARG A 510 6.66 32.01 24.01
C ARG A 510 5.70 32.53 25.06
N GLU A 511 6.23 33.13 26.12
CA GLU A 511 5.43 33.52 27.30
C GLU A 511 4.63 32.31 27.83
N GLU A 512 3.30 32.38 27.85
CA GLU A 512 2.42 31.29 28.28
C GLU A 512 2.04 30.32 27.13
N ALA A 513 2.21 30.74 25.87
CA ALA A 513 1.89 29.91 24.72
C ALA A 513 2.93 28.81 24.53
N SER A 514 2.48 27.56 24.35
CA SER A 514 3.37 26.42 24.14
C SER A 514 2.75 25.35 23.26
N GLY A 515 3.60 24.45 22.75
CA GLY A 515 3.23 23.23 22.05
C GLY A 515 4.37 22.22 22.11
N THR A 516 4.05 20.93 21.96
CA THR A 516 5.01 19.84 22.13
C THR A 516 4.97 18.83 20.99
N LEU A 517 6.10 18.17 20.74
CA LEU A 517 6.26 17.09 19.78
C LEU A 517 7.22 16.06 20.36
N ASP A 518 6.87 14.78 20.33
CA ASP A 518 7.77 13.70 20.74
C ASP A 518 8.61 13.22 19.55
N LEU A 519 9.90 12.98 19.82
CA LEU A 519 10.85 12.39 18.88
C LEU A 519 11.55 11.21 19.54
N THR A 520 11.95 10.24 18.72
CA THR A 520 12.75 9.09 19.15
C THR A 520 14.14 9.17 18.53
N VAL A 521 15.16 9.19 19.38
CA VAL A 521 16.56 9.08 18.94
C VAL A 521 16.94 7.61 18.94
N LEU A 522 17.22 7.05 17.77
CA LEU A 522 17.50 5.62 17.57
C LEU A 522 18.87 5.20 18.11
N GLY A 523 19.19 3.92 17.96
CA GLY A 523 20.57 3.44 18.09
C GLY A 523 21.51 4.09 17.07
N PRO A 524 22.83 3.86 17.18
CA PRO A 524 23.79 4.34 16.18
C PRO A 524 23.39 3.91 14.77
N LEU A 525 23.63 4.80 13.80
CA LEU A 525 23.47 4.46 12.39
C LEU A 525 24.39 3.28 12.05
N ASP A 526 23.81 2.21 11.52
CA ASP A 526 24.52 1.00 11.09
C ASP A 526 24.64 0.96 9.57
N ARG A 527 23.60 1.43 8.87
CA ARG A 527 23.48 1.27 7.42
C ARG A 527 22.64 2.37 6.76
N LEU A 528 22.90 2.62 5.47
CA LEU A 528 22.14 3.50 4.60
C LEU A 528 21.64 2.74 3.38
N ASP A 529 20.38 2.96 3.01
CA ASP A 529 19.85 2.57 1.71
C ASP A 529 19.14 3.75 1.04
N ALA A 530 18.99 3.67 -0.28
CA ALA A 530 18.10 4.52 -1.05
C ALA A 530 16.69 3.89 -1.12
N THR A 531 15.65 4.71 -1.26
CA THR A 531 14.27 4.20 -1.42
C THR A 531 14.03 3.49 -2.76
N VAL A 532 14.97 3.58 -3.70
CA VAL A 532 14.96 2.89 -4.99
C VAL A 532 16.36 2.37 -5.34
N ASP A 533 16.43 1.23 -6.03
CA ASP A 533 17.71 0.62 -6.43
C ASP A 533 18.42 1.35 -7.58
N ARG A 534 17.67 2.12 -8.39
CA ARG A 534 18.19 2.91 -9.52
C ARG A 534 17.19 4.00 -9.93
N VAL A 535 17.69 5.05 -10.59
CA VAL A 535 16.86 6.09 -11.23
C VAL A 535 17.04 6.03 -12.76
N GLY A 536 15.98 5.71 -13.47
CA GLY A 536 15.94 5.76 -14.95
C GLY A 536 15.24 7.03 -15.44
N LEU A 537 15.94 7.87 -16.20
CA LEU A 537 15.44 9.09 -16.82
C LEU A 537 15.49 8.93 -18.35
N THR A 538 14.44 9.32 -19.06
CA THR A 538 14.34 9.01 -20.50
C THR A 538 14.94 10.08 -21.40
N ARG A 539 15.01 11.33 -20.94
CA ARG A 539 15.53 12.48 -21.70
C ARG A 539 15.94 13.64 -20.79
N GLN A 540 16.57 14.65 -21.36
CA GLN A 540 16.86 15.90 -20.66
C GLN A 540 15.59 16.52 -20.06
N GLY A 541 15.74 17.05 -18.85
CA GLY A 541 14.67 17.69 -18.09
C GLY A 541 13.77 16.74 -17.31
N ASP A 542 13.82 15.43 -17.58
CA ASP A 542 13.12 14.44 -16.77
C ASP A 542 13.65 14.45 -15.34
N THR A 543 12.78 14.11 -14.39
CA THR A 543 13.08 14.12 -12.96
C THR A 543 12.64 12.80 -12.32
N GLY A 544 13.49 12.23 -11.48
CA GLY A 544 13.18 11.12 -10.58
C GLY A 544 13.22 11.58 -9.13
N LEU A 545 12.50 10.89 -8.25
CA LEU A 545 12.50 11.16 -6.81
C LEU A 545 13.18 9.99 -6.10
N VAL A 546 14.09 10.28 -5.18
CA VAL A 546 14.75 9.29 -4.33
C VAL A 546 14.86 9.81 -2.91
N GLY A 547 14.65 8.94 -1.93
CA GLY A 547 14.88 9.23 -0.53
C GLY A 547 16.06 8.44 0.01
N VAL A 548 16.62 8.88 1.14
CA VAL A 548 17.70 8.19 1.86
C VAL A 548 17.18 7.77 3.22
N VAL A 549 17.36 6.49 3.54
CA VAL A 549 16.86 5.88 4.77
C VAL A 549 18.03 5.25 5.52
N GLY A 550 18.16 5.59 6.80
CA GLY A 550 19.12 4.94 7.70
C GLY A 550 18.48 3.80 8.48
N TYR A 551 19.33 2.88 8.94
CA TYR A 551 18.98 1.76 9.81
C TYR A 551 19.90 1.74 11.02
N ASP A 552 19.37 1.40 12.19
CA ASP A 552 20.19 0.94 13.31
C ASP A 552 20.38 -0.58 13.29
N ALA A 553 21.17 -1.10 14.22
CA ALA A 553 21.46 -2.53 14.32
C ALA A 553 20.24 -3.41 14.66
N GLU A 554 19.11 -2.82 15.07
CA GLU A 554 17.85 -3.51 15.33
C GLU A 554 16.87 -3.39 14.16
N GLY A 555 17.28 -2.80 13.03
CA GLY A 555 16.42 -2.62 11.87
C GLY A 555 15.38 -1.51 12.05
N ASN A 556 15.51 -0.65 13.06
CA ASN A 556 14.70 0.55 13.14
C ASN A 556 15.14 1.53 12.05
N THR A 557 14.17 2.14 11.36
CA THR A 557 14.45 3.04 10.25
C THR A 557 14.07 4.49 10.55
N ALA A 558 14.79 5.42 9.93
CA ALA A 558 14.42 6.83 9.85
C ALA A 558 14.86 7.46 8.52
N PRO A 559 14.09 8.41 7.95
CA PRO A 559 14.56 9.20 6.82
C PRO A 559 15.76 10.06 7.23
N ILE A 560 16.75 10.20 6.36
CA ILE A 560 17.88 11.12 6.59
C ILE A 560 17.55 12.50 6.00
N GLU A 561 17.69 13.56 6.79
CA GLU A 561 17.53 14.92 6.29
C GLU A 561 18.56 15.22 5.19
N PRO A 562 18.17 15.86 4.07
CA PRO A 562 19.12 16.24 3.02
C PRO A 562 20.28 17.12 3.51
N ALA A 563 20.09 17.84 4.62
CA ALA A 563 21.14 18.67 5.24
C ALA A 563 22.26 17.85 5.90
N ASP A 564 22.01 16.58 6.22
CA ASP A 564 22.99 15.66 6.80
C ASP A 564 23.69 14.79 5.75
N LEU A 565 23.37 14.99 4.46
CA LEU A 565 23.94 14.22 3.35
C LEU A 565 25.17 14.91 2.74
N THR A 566 26.17 14.12 2.40
CA THR A 566 27.20 14.48 1.42
C THR A 566 26.92 13.76 0.10
N LEU A 567 26.81 14.50 -1.00
CA LEU A 567 26.50 13.94 -2.31
C LEU A 567 27.69 14.11 -3.26
N GLU A 568 28.09 13.02 -3.93
CA GLU A 568 29.05 13.05 -5.02
C GLU A 568 28.41 12.47 -6.29
N TYR A 569 28.36 13.26 -7.37
CA TYR A 569 27.77 12.86 -8.65
C TYR A 569 28.28 13.72 -9.81
N ASP A 570 27.94 13.34 -11.05
CA ASP A 570 28.25 14.15 -12.24
C ASP A 570 27.27 15.32 -12.40
N GLU A 571 27.68 16.51 -11.94
CA GLU A 571 26.92 17.76 -12.03
C GLU A 571 26.68 18.26 -13.46
N LYS A 572 27.37 17.71 -14.47
CA LYS A 572 27.10 18.05 -15.88
C LYS A 572 25.94 17.22 -16.43
N LEU A 573 25.72 16.03 -15.89
CA LEU A 573 24.66 15.12 -16.31
C LEU A 573 23.40 15.28 -15.45
N LEU A 574 23.54 15.59 -14.17
CA LEU A 574 22.46 15.57 -13.19
C LEU A 574 22.42 16.86 -12.36
N ALA A 575 21.22 17.27 -11.95
CA ALA A 575 21.00 18.20 -10.85
C ALA A 575 20.24 17.46 -9.74
N VAL A 576 20.81 17.40 -8.54
CA VAL A 576 20.18 16.78 -7.37
C VAL A 576 19.79 17.88 -6.40
N THR A 577 18.50 17.99 -6.08
CA THR A 577 17.96 19.06 -5.23
C THR A 577 17.05 18.50 -4.15
N PRO A 578 17.20 18.88 -2.87
CA PRO A 578 16.27 18.53 -1.82
C PRO A 578 14.85 19.00 -2.11
N THR A 579 13.86 18.20 -1.72
CA THR A 579 12.45 18.58 -1.71
C THR A 579 11.99 18.89 -0.27
N ALA A 580 10.82 19.50 -0.11
CA ALA A 580 10.33 19.94 1.21
C ALA A 580 10.04 18.77 2.17
N ASP A 581 9.68 17.63 1.61
CA ASP A 581 9.36 16.35 2.27
C ASP A 581 10.61 15.49 2.57
N GLY A 582 11.82 16.03 2.39
CA GLY A 582 13.06 15.34 2.74
C GLY A 582 13.57 14.35 1.68
N ASN A 583 12.92 14.26 0.53
CA ASN A 583 13.43 13.52 -0.62
C ASN A 583 14.48 14.33 -1.42
N LEU A 584 15.11 13.69 -2.40
CA LEU A 584 16.01 14.26 -3.39
C LEU A 584 15.37 14.13 -4.78
N SER A 585 15.20 15.26 -5.46
CA SER A 585 14.82 15.33 -6.87
C SER A 585 16.06 15.24 -7.74
N VAL A 586 16.16 14.18 -8.55
CA VAL A 586 17.26 13.93 -9.50
C VAL A 586 16.80 14.29 -10.90
N LYS A 587 17.29 15.40 -11.44
CA LYS A 587 16.92 15.92 -12.77
C LYS A 587 18.03 15.69 -13.79
N ALA A 588 17.66 15.20 -14.97
CA ALA A 588 18.58 15.07 -16.10
C ALA A 588 18.92 16.43 -16.72
N LEU A 589 20.20 16.74 -16.84
CA LEU A 589 20.74 17.92 -17.52
C LEU A 589 21.27 17.61 -18.92
N GLY A 590 21.59 16.34 -19.21
CA GLY A 590 21.96 15.85 -20.55
C GLY A 590 20.86 14.99 -21.19
N ASP A 591 20.99 14.71 -22.49
CA ASP A 591 20.05 13.85 -23.24
C ASP A 591 20.36 12.35 -23.10
N ALA A 592 21.62 12.01 -22.80
CA ALA A 592 22.06 10.63 -22.60
C ALA A 592 23.29 10.57 -21.68
N GLY A 593 23.38 9.51 -20.88
CA GLY A 593 24.53 9.25 -20.03
C GLY A 593 24.20 8.33 -18.86
N SER A 594 25.20 8.03 -18.04
CA SER A 594 25.00 7.30 -16.79
C SER A 594 25.97 7.83 -15.73
N ALA A 595 25.48 7.97 -14.51
CA ALA A 595 26.29 8.42 -13.37
C ALA A 595 25.89 7.66 -12.10
N LEU A 596 26.84 7.53 -11.17
CA LEU A 596 26.56 7.09 -9.82
C LEU A 596 26.35 8.33 -8.95
N ILE A 597 25.35 8.31 -8.08
CA ILE A 597 25.23 9.23 -6.95
C ILE A 597 25.73 8.49 -5.72
N THR A 598 26.88 8.88 -5.20
CA THR A 598 27.35 8.39 -3.90
C THR A 598 26.77 9.30 -2.82
N VAL A 599 26.03 8.70 -1.89
CA VAL A 599 25.41 9.36 -0.75
C VAL A 599 26.18 8.97 0.50
N GLY A 600 26.69 9.94 1.25
CA GLY A 600 27.41 9.74 2.51
C GLY A 600 26.70 10.35 3.71
N VAL A 601 26.78 9.68 4.86
CA VAL A 601 26.37 10.16 6.18
C VAL A 601 27.39 9.66 7.21
N GLY A 602 28.22 10.56 7.74
CA GLY A 602 29.37 10.15 8.56
C GLY A 602 30.29 9.21 7.77
N ASP A 603 30.56 8.03 8.32
CA ASP A 603 31.41 7.00 7.70
C ASP A 603 30.62 5.99 6.85
N HIS A 604 29.30 6.15 6.73
CA HIS A 604 28.43 5.25 5.97
C HIS A 604 28.18 5.82 4.58
N THR A 605 28.14 4.94 3.57
CA THR A 605 27.83 5.33 2.20
C THR A 605 26.86 4.36 1.54
N THR A 606 26.06 4.88 0.61
CA THR A 606 25.26 4.09 -0.32
C THR A 606 25.39 4.68 -1.72
N VAL A 607 25.21 3.86 -2.75
CA VAL A 607 25.44 4.26 -4.15
C VAL A 607 24.20 4.02 -4.97
N LEU A 608 23.69 5.08 -5.61
CA LEU A 608 22.51 5.06 -6.45
C LEU A 608 22.89 5.21 -7.93
N PRO A 609 22.67 4.18 -8.77
CA PRO A 609 22.85 4.26 -10.21
C PRO A 609 21.77 5.12 -10.87
N VAL A 610 22.19 6.05 -11.73
CA VAL A 610 21.30 6.89 -12.54
C VAL A 610 21.64 6.73 -14.01
N THR A 611 20.63 6.47 -14.84
CA THR A 611 20.77 6.41 -16.30
C THR A 611 19.87 7.44 -16.95
N VAL A 612 20.40 8.15 -17.94
CA VAL A 612 19.67 9.14 -18.74
C VAL A 612 19.69 8.70 -20.21
N GLY A 613 18.54 8.76 -20.86
CA GLY A 613 18.39 8.38 -22.25
C GLY A 613 18.18 6.88 -22.45
N LEU A 614 17.50 6.54 -23.54
CA LEU A 614 17.34 5.17 -24.03
C LEU A 614 17.81 5.12 -25.48
N THR A 615 18.56 4.07 -25.82
CA THR A 615 18.93 3.77 -27.21
C THR A 615 18.07 2.62 -27.72
N ASP A 616 17.43 2.81 -28.87
CA ASP A 616 16.74 1.73 -29.57
C ASP A 616 17.78 0.81 -30.20
N VAL A 617 17.91 -0.40 -29.66
CA VAL A 617 18.75 -1.45 -30.21
C VAL A 617 17.86 -2.38 -31.05
N PRO A 618 18.10 -2.51 -32.36
CA PRO A 618 17.35 -3.45 -33.19
C PRO A 618 17.47 -4.88 -32.69
N VAL A 619 16.33 -5.55 -32.52
CA VAL A 619 16.25 -6.95 -32.08
C VAL A 619 15.73 -7.85 -33.20
N ALA A 620 14.68 -7.42 -33.91
CA ALA A 620 14.23 -8.09 -35.12
C ALA A 620 13.59 -7.09 -36.10
N THR A 621 14.16 -7.00 -37.31
CA THR A 621 13.58 -6.24 -38.44
C THR A 621 12.57 -7.07 -39.24
N PHE A 622 12.48 -8.38 -38.98
CA PHE A 622 11.64 -9.33 -39.72
C PHE A 622 11.94 -9.48 -41.22
N ASP A 623 13.09 -9.00 -41.70
CA ASP A 623 13.58 -9.30 -43.06
C ASP A 623 13.73 -10.80 -43.33
N ASP A 624 13.87 -11.60 -42.27
CA ASP A 624 13.90 -13.05 -42.29
C ASP A 624 12.54 -13.72 -42.02
N ALA A 625 11.42 -13.01 -42.18
CA ALA A 625 10.06 -13.47 -41.84
C ALA A 625 9.69 -14.87 -42.40
N ALA A 626 10.30 -15.30 -43.51
CA ALA A 626 10.10 -16.63 -44.07
C ALA A 626 10.67 -17.78 -43.20
N SER A 627 11.62 -17.47 -42.32
CA SER A 627 12.26 -18.41 -41.40
C SER A 627 11.51 -18.59 -40.08
N TRP A 628 10.59 -17.67 -39.75
CA TRP A 628 9.75 -17.74 -38.57
C TRP A 628 8.75 -18.90 -38.66
N ARG A 629 8.28 -19.38 -37.51
CA ARG A 629 7.37 -20.52 -37.42
C ARG A 629 6.12 -20.15 -36.63
N PHE A 630 5.01 -20.75 -37.02
CA PHE A 630 3.75 -20.62 -36.31
C PHE A 630 3.64 -21.76 -35.29
N SER A 631 3.27 -21.41 -34.06
CA SER A 631 2.74 -22.37 -33.09
C SER A 631 1.52 -21.78 -32.40
N GLN A 632 0.81 -22.58 -31.58
CA GLN A 632 -0.47 -22.16 -31.03
C GLN A 632 -0.84 -22.85 -29.73
N ALA A 633 -1.76 -22.23 -28.98
CA ALA A 633 -2.54 -22.88 -27.93
C ALA A 633 -4.03 -22.72 -28.27
N ARG A 634 -4.72 -23.83 -28.52
CA ARG A 634 -6.18 -23.88 -28.74
C ARG A 634 -6.68 -22.93 -29.87
N ALA A 635 -5.86 -22.73 -30.90
CA ALA A 635 -6.14 -21.92 -32.08
C ALA A 635 -5.66 -22.63 -33.36
N SER A 636 -5.81 -22.00 -34.52
CA SER A 636 -5.04 -22.35 -35.73
C SER A 636 -4.57 -21.08 -36.44
N GLY A 637 -3.66 -21.19 -37.40
CA GLY A 637 -3.10 -20.00 -38.06
C GLY A 637 -1.81 -20.26 -38.84
N SER A 638 -1.13 -19.18 -39.18
CA SER A 638 0.13 -19.19 -39.94
C SER A 638 0.92 -17.91 -39.74
N VAL A 639 2.23 -17.98 -39.96
CA VAL A 639 3.10 -16.81 -40.16
C VAL A 639 3.58 -16.73 -41.61
N ALA A 640 3.72 -15.52 -42.16
CA ALA A 640 4.26 -15.30 -43.50
C ALA A 640 4.86 -13.89 -43.63
N PRO A 641 5.81 -13.65 -44.56
CA PRO A 641 6.23 -12.30 -44.92
C PRO A 641 5.06 -11.46 -45.46
N ALA A 642 5.03 -10.18 -45.14
CA ALA A 642 4.10 -9.19 -45.67
C ALA A 642 4.76 -7.80 -45.73
N PRO A 643 4.16 -6.81 -46.43
CA PRO A 643 4.63 -5.43 -46.34
C PRO A 643 4.61 -4.95 -44.88
N GLY A 644 5.78 -4.54 -44.39
CA GLY A 644 5.98 -4.03 -43.04
C GLY A 644 5.69 -2.53 -42.92
N HIS A 645 5.91 -1.99 -41.72
CA HIS A 645 5.99 -0.57 -41.47
C HIS A 645 7.27 0.01 -42.11
N THR A 646 8.39 -0.73 -42.00
CA THR A 646 9.60 -0.52 -42.79
C THR A 646 10.04 -1.84 -43.43
N GLY A 647 10.12 -1.89 -44.77
CA GLY A 647 10.54 -3.12 -45.45
C GLY A 647 9.58 -4.30 -45.28
N THR A 648 10.10 -5.44 -44.80
CA THR A 648 9.35 -6.71 -44.69
C THR A 648 8.89 -6.95 -43.26
N GLY A 649 7.58 -6.96 -43.02
CA GLY A 649 6.99 -7.32 -41.74
C GLY A 649 6.60 -8.80 -41.65
N LEU A 650 6.35 -9.27 -40.43
CA LEU A 650 5.85 -10.61 -40.15
C LEU A 650 4.33 -10.58 -39.98
N LYS A 651 3.60 -11.16 -40.93
CA LYS A 651 2.16 -11.37 -40.81
C LYS A 651 1.87 -12.60 -39.96
N LEU A 652 1.08 -12.44 -38.91
CA LEU A 652 0.54 -13.50 -38.08
C LEU A 652 -0.97 -13.59 -38.31
N SER A 653 -1.44 -14.67 -38.93
CA SER A 653 -2.87 -14.95 -39.16
C SER A 653 -3.35 -16.03 -38.20
N TYR A 654 -4.55 -15.89 -37.66
CA TYR A 654 -5.06 -16.82 -36.67
C TYR A 654 -6.60 -16.92 -36.65
N ASP A 655 -7.05 -18.07 -36.19
CA ASP A 655 -8.44 -18.43 -35.96
C ASP A 655 -8.65 -18.79 -34.49
N PHE A 656 -9.33 -17.89 -33.78
CA PHE A 656 -9.71 -18.02 -32.38
C PHE A 656 -11.15 -18.51 -32.20
N SER A 657 -11.80 -19.02 -33.26
CA SER A 657 -13.16 -19.57 -33.23
C SER A 657 -13.25 -21.03 -32.72
N GLN A 658 -12.09 -21.67 -32.47
CA GLN A 658 -11.98 -23.13 -32.29
C GLN A 658 -12.10 -23.60 -30.84
N SER A 659 -12.13 -22.69 -29.87
CA SER A 659 -12.17 -22.99 -28.42
C SER A 659 -12.75 -21.81 -27.65
N THR A 660 -13.39 -22.09 -26.51
CA THR A 660 -13.85 -21.09 -25.54
C THR A 660 -12.87 -20.87 -24.38
N GLY A 661 -11.89 -21.75 -24.17
CA GLY A 661 -10.79 -21.49 -23.23
C GLY A 661 -9.68 -20.64 -23.88
N THR A 662 -8.84 -19.96 -23.10
CA THR A 662 -7.78 -19.04 -23.58
C THR A 662 -7.02 -19.56 -24.81
N ARG A 663 -7.01 -18.73 -25.86
CA ARG A 663 -6.39 -19.04 -27.16
C ARG A 663 -5.20 -18.14 -27.40
N ALA A 664 -4.18 -18.67 -28.06
CA ALA A 664 -3.01 -17.89 -28.42
C ALA A 664 -2.41 -18.35 -29.76
N ALA A 665 -1.92 -17.38 -30.53
CA ALA A 665 -1.22 -17.57 -31.79
C ALA A 665 0.20 -17.03 -31.64
N TYR A 666 1.20 -17.90 -31.78
CA TYR A 666 2.60 -17.59 -31.52
C TYR A 666 3.36 -17.43 -32.85
N ALA A 667 4.22 -16.42 -32.88
CA ALA A 667 5.28 -16.24 -33.86
C ALA A 667 6.62 -16.60 -33.20
N ASP A 668 7.15 -17.77 -33.54
CA ASP A 668 8.43 -18.27 -33.03
C ASP A 668 9.58 -17.89 -33.98
N PRO A 669 10.65 -17.25 -33.49
CA PRO A 669 11.84 -16.97 -34.29
C PRO A 669 12.59 -18.28 -34.62
N PRO A 670 13.43 -18.29 -35.68
CA PRO A 670 14.20 -19.47 -36.07
C PRO A 670 15.17 -19.96 -34.97
N ALA A 671 15.62 -19.05 -34.11
CA ALA A 671 16.37 -19.32 -32.89
C ALA A 671 15.99 -18.26 -31.84
N TRP A 672 16.28 -18.52 -30.56
CA TRP A 672 16.04 -17.51 -29.52
C TRP A 672 16.95 -16.30 -29.77
N ILE A 673 16.41 -15.09 -29.59
CA ILE A 673 17.12 -13.86 -29.94
C ILE A 673 17.73 -13.27 -28.67
N SER A 674 19.05 -13.31 -28.54
CA SER A 674 19.76 -12.65 -27.43
C SER A 674 19.66 -11.13 -27.56
N VAL A 675 19.34 -10.45 -26.47
CA VAL A 675 19.22 -8.99 -26.45
C VAL A 675 20.38 -8.40 -25.65
N PRO A 676 21.19 -7.49 -26.24
CA PRO A 676 22.30 -6.88 -25.55
C PRO A 676 21.84 -5.83 -24.53
N GLY A 677 22.65 -5.62 -23.48
CA GLY A 677 22.40 -4.61 -22.46
C GLY A 677 21.27 -4.97 -21.48
N GLN A 678 20.72 -3.95 -20.82
CA GLN A 678 19.66 -4.06 -19.81
C GLN A 678 18.39 -3.33 -20.26
N PRO A 679 17.65 -3.83 -21.28
CA PRO A 679 16.49 -3.11 -21.79
C PRO A 679 15.44 -2.82 -20.72
N GLN A 680 14.98 -1.57 -20.67
CA GLN A 680 13.88 -1.14 -19.79
C GLN A 680 12.51 -1.34 -20.45
N ALA A 681 12.48 -1.42 -21.77
CA ALA A 681 11.28 -1.72 -22.55
C ALA A 681 11.67 -2.37 -23.88
N PHE A 682 10.68 -2.97 -24.54
CA PHE A 682 10.75 -3.35 -25.95
C PHE A 682 9.71 -2.56 -26.73
N GLY A 683 10.03 -2.12 -27.94
CA GLY A 683 9.09 -1.45 -28.82
C GLY A 683 8.92 -2.20 -30.13
N MET A 684 7.72 -2.22 -30.70
CA MET A 684 7.50 -2.71 -32.07
C MET A 684 6.31 -2.00 -32.71
N TRP A 685 6.28 -1.96 -34.04
CA TRP A 685 5.12 -1.54 -34.80
C TRP A 685 4.15 -2.72 -34.99
N ILE A 686 2.86 -2.49 -34.72
CA ILE A 686 1.82 -3.49 -34.91
C ILE A 686 0.69 -2.91 -35.76
N TYR A 687 0.42 -3.54 -36.89
CA TYR A 687 -0.77 -3.29 -37.70
C TYR A 687 -1.95 -4.08 -37.13
N GLY A 688 -2.88 -3.37 -36.50
CA GLY A 688 -4.07 -3.95 -35.87
C GLY A 688 -5.31 -3.93 -36.76
N ASN A 689 -6.28 -4.79 -36.43
CA ASN A 689 -7.63 -4.82 -37.05
C ASN A 689 -8.76 -4.54 -36.06
N GLY A 690 -8.44 -4.03 -34.85
CA GLY A 690 -9.40 -3.59 -33.85
C GLY A 690 -10.24 -4.72 -33.20
N LYS A 691 -9.70 -5.94 -33.14
CA LYS A 691 -10.44 -7.11 -32.64
C LYS A 691 -10.28 -7.37 -31.15
N GLY A 692 -9.34 -6.69 -30.48
CA GLY A 692 -9.17 -6.72 -29.03
C GLY A 692 -8.23 -7.78 -28.51
N GLU A 693 -7.48 -8.50 -29.37
CA GLU A 693 -6.46 -9.44 -28.92
C GLU A 693 -5.35 -8.77 -28.09
N TRP A 694 -4.76 -9.53 -27.17
CA TRP A 694 -3.72 -9.07 -26.26
C TRP A 694 -2.31 -9.40 -26.79
N PRO A 695 -1.53 -8.42 -27.28
CA PRO A 695 -0.16 -8.65 -27.74
C PRO A 695 0.77 -8.90 -26.55
N SER A 696 1.71 -9.82 -26.73
CA SER A 696 2.62 -10.25 -25.67
C SER A 696 4.00 -10.65 -26.24
N LEU A 697 5.05 -10.25 -25.54
CA LEU A 697 6.43 -10.66 -25.81
C LEU A 697 6.88 -11.63 -24.72
N HIS A 698 7.36 -12.81 -25.10
CA HIS A 698 7.85 -13.82 -24.17
C HIS A 698 9.37 -13.86 -24.23
N LEU A 699 10.03 -13.62 -23.11
CA LEU A 699 11.48 -13.67 -22.96
C LEU A 699 11.90 -14.58 -21.79
N HIS A 700 13.14 -15.00 -21.80
CA HIS A 700 13.81 -15.61 -20.66
C HIS A 700 14.94 -14.69 -20.19
N ASP A 701 15.12 -14.60 -18.88
CA ASP A 701 16.22 -13.86 -18.26
C ASP A 701 17.51 -14.71 -18.19
N ALA A 702 18.57 -14.17 -17.61
CA ALA A 702 19.86 -14.86 -17.50
C ALA A 702 19.82 -16.13 -16.61
N GLN A 703 18.74 -16.32 -15.86
CA GLN A 703 18.51 -17.41 -14.92
C GLN A 703 17.53 -18.42 -15.51
N ASP A 704 17.13 -18.20 -16.77
CA ASP A 704 16.15 -18.96 -17.51
C ASP A 704 14.70 -18.81 -17.02
N THR A 705 14.42 -17.78 -16.22
CA THR A 705 13.07 -17.44 -15.75
C THR A 705 12.25 -16.86 -16.90
N GLN A 706 11.03 -17.36 -17.09
CA GLN A 706 10.11 -16.87 -18.11
C GLN A 706 9.49 -15.53 -17.71
N GLN A 707 9.51 -14.57 -18.63
CA GLN A 707 8.85 -13.27 -18.49
C GLN A 707 7.92 -13.06 -19.68
N VAL A 708 6.68 -12.66 -19.40
CA VAL A 708 5.69 -12.31 -20.42
C VAL A 708 5.36 -10.83 -20.30
N LEU A 709 5.90 -10.03 -21.22
CA LEU A 709 5.64 -8.61 -21.29
C LEU A 709 4.35 -8.38 -22.09
N ARG A 710 3.38 -7.67 -21.52
CA ARG A 710 2.07 -7.47 -22.12
C ARG A 710 1.90 -6.03 -22.61
N GLY A 711 1.43 -5.88 -23.85
CA GLY A 711 1.07 -4.59 -24.43
C GLY A 711 -0.40 -4.24 -24.20
N PRO A 712 -0.89 -3.08 -24.66
CA PRO A 712 -2.31 -2.76 -24.66
C PRO A 712 -3.09 -3.65 -25.63
N TYR A 713 -4.35 -3.96 -25.32
CA TYR A 713 -5.25 -4.69 -26.22
C TYR A 713 -5.36 -3.99 -27.58
N ILE A 714 -5.34 -4.77 -28.67
CA ILE A 714 -5.37 -4.28 -30.05
C ILE A 714 -6.80 -3.87 -30.44
N THR A 715 -7.23 -2.70 -29.96
CA THR A 715 -8.54 -2.08 -30.26
C THR A 715 -8.48 -1.08 -31.41
N TRP A 716 -7.29 -0.86 -31.99
CA TRP A 716 -7.07 0.06 -33.11
C TRP A 716 -7.00 -0.68 -34.46
N THR A 717 -7.24 0.07 -35.54
CA THR A 717 -6.99 -0.37 -36.93
C THR A 717 -5.81 0.41 -37.50
N GLY A 718 -4.91 -0.27 -38.22
CA GLY A 718 -3.71 0.34 -38.79
C GLY A 718 -2.46 0.21 -37.91
N TRP A 719 -1.37 0.88 -38.30
CA TRP A 719 -0.09 0.85 -37.59
C TRP A 719 -0.14 1.65 -36.29
N LYS A 720 0.36 1.05 -35.21
CA LYS A 720 0.63 1.73 -33.94
C LYS A 720 1.92 1.18 -33.34
N TYR A 721 2.75 2.07 -32.80
CA TYR A 721 3.93 1.67 -32.03
C TYR A 721 3.48 1.23 -30.64
N VAL A 722 3.93 0.06 -30.22
CA VAL A 722 3.58 -0.56 -28.94
C VAL A 722 4.86 -0.79 -28.15
N GLU A 723 4.88 -0.30 -26.91
CA GLU A 723 5.93 -0.57 -25.95
C GLU A 723 5.50 -1.62 -24.92
N PHE A 724 6.44 -2.50 -24.59
CA PHE A 724 6.35 -3.56 -23.59
C PHE A 724 7.37 -3.27 -22.50
N ALA A 725 6.93 -2.78 -21.34
CA ALA A 725 7.82 -2.49 -20.22
C ALA A 725 8.46 -3.78 -19.69
N VAL A 726 9.76 -3.72 -19.36
CA VAL A 726 10.46 -4.80 -18.65
C VAL A 726 10.29 -4.58 -17.15
N PRO A 727 9.72 -5.54 -16.40
CA PRO A 727 9.56 -5.44 -14.96
C PRO A 727 10.90 -5.24 -14.23
N ALA A 728 10.84 -4.61 -13.06
CA ALA A 728 11.96 -4.64 -12.12
C ALA A 728 12.31 -6.08 -11.73
N GLY A 729 13.59 -6.35 -11.45
CA GLY A 729 14.08 -7.68 -11.06
C GLY A 729 14.44 -8.64 -12.20
N VAL A 730 14.15 -8.30 -13.45
CA VAL A 730 14.64 -9.08 -14.61
C VAL A 730 16.16 -9.09 -14.64
N GLN A 731 16.73 -10.29 -14.80
CA GLN A 731 18.17 -10.50 -14.83
C GLN A 731 18.70 -10.54 -16.27
N TYR A 732 19.80 -9.83 -16.54
CA TYR A 732 20.33 -9.69 -17.90
C TYR A 732 21.59 -10.53 -18.11
N PRO A 733 21.88 -11.00 -19.35
CA PRO A 733 21.15 -10.73 -20.60
C PRO A 733 19.83 -11.48 -20.71
N VAL A 734 18.86 -10.88 -21.41
CA VAL A 734 17.59 -11.53 -21.75
C VAL A 734 17.62 -12.11 -23.16
N ARG A 735 16.77 -13.12 -23.41
CA ARG A 735 16.60 -13.76 -24.71
C ARG A 735 15.13 -13.90 -25.07
N ILE A 736 14.74 -13.43 -26.26
CA ILE A 736 13.36 -13.51 -26.73
C ILE A 736 13.06 -14.92 -27.21
N ARG A 737 11.98 -15.49 -26.65
CA ARG A 737 11.46 -16.80 -27.02
C ARG A 737 10.50 -16.70 -28.20
N ARG A 738 9.57 -15.73 -28.17
CA ARG A 738 8.48 -15.54 -29.16
C ARG A 738 7.69 -14.26 -28.92
N PHE A 739 7.00 -13.81 -29.97
CA PHE A 739 5.90 -12.85 -29.87
C PHE A 739 4.56 -13.59 -30.05
N TYR A 740 3.49 -13.11 -29.42
CA TYR A 740 2.16 -13.70 -29.61
C TYR A 740 1.01 -12.76 -29.30
N VAL A 741 -0.18 -13.16 -29.76
CA VAL A 741 -1.45 -12.57 -29.37
C VAL A 741 -2.31 -13.60 -28.66
N ALA A 742 -3.04 -13.18 -27.64
CA ALA A 742 -3.96 -14.02 -26.88
C ALA A 742 -5.38 -13.45 -26.81
N GLU A 743 -6.37 -14.33 -26.72
CA GLU A 743 -7.77 -13.99 -26.46
C GLU A 743 -8.28 -14.82 -25.28
N THR A 744 -8.64 -14.13 -24.20
CA THR A 744 -9.05 -14.69 -22.91
C THR A 744 -10.56 -14.66 -22.73
N ASN A 745 -11.29 -13.84 -23.50
CA ASN A 745 -12.75 -13.75 -23.44
C ASN A 745 -13.38 -14.96 -24.16
N PRO A 746 -14.13 -15.83 -23.45
CA PRO A 746 -14.77 -16.99 -24.06
C PRO A 746 -15.81 -16.62 -25.13
N ALA A 747 -16.43 -15.42 -25.03
CA ALA A 747 -17.49 -14.96 -25.92
C ALA A 747 -17.00 -14.32 -27.22
N ALA A 748 -15.77 -13.79 -27.24
CA ALA A 748 -15.17 -13.29 -28.48
C ALA A 748 -14.75 -14.50 -29.31
N GLN A 749 -15.23 -14.65 -30.55
CA GLN A 749 -14.86 -15.77 -31.45
C GLN A 749 -14.69 -15.20 -32.86
N TYR A 750 -13.45 -15.21 -33.38
CA TYR A 750 -13.14 -14.53 -34.63
C TYR A 750 -11.88 -15.08 -35.29
N THR A 751 -11.73 -14.76 -36.57
CA THR A 751 -10.47 -14.86 -37.30
C THR A 751 -9.91 -13.45 -37.51
N SER A 752 -8.59 -13.30 -37.43
CA SER A 752 -7.91 -12.04 -37.66
C SER A 752 -6.49 -12.29 -38.15
N GLN A 753 -5.82 -11.20 -38.50
CA GLN A 753 -4.40 -11.18 -38.78
C GLN A 753 -3.82 -9.87 -38.26
N ILE A 754 -2.55 -9.89 -37.89
CA ILE A 754 -1.77 -8.68 -37.63
C ILE A 754 -0.47 -8.75 -38.44
N VAL A 755 0.18 -7.60 -38.61
CA VAL A 755 1.56 -7.53 -39.10
C VAL A 755 2.38 -6.85 -38.01
N ILE A 756 3.49 -7.48 -37.63
CA ILE A 756 4.46 -6.89 -36.70
C ILE A 756 5.73 -6.52 -37.45
N ASP A 757 6.38 -5.46 -37.00
CA ASP A 757 7.61 -4.95 -37.60
C ASP A 757 8.48 -4.18 -36.60
N ASP A 758 9.77 -4.02 -36.90
CA ASP A 758 10.73 -3.19 -36.17
C ASP A 758 10.76 -3.42 -34.65
N LEU A 759 11.00 -4.67 -34.22
CA LEU A 759 11.18 -4.96 -32.81
C LEU A 759 12.54 -4.43 -32.33
N VAL A 760 12.50 -3.46 -31.42
CA VAL A 760 13.65 -2.83 -30.78
C VAL A 760 13.63 -3.05 -29.27
N ALA A 761 14.82 -3.07 -28.67
CA ALA A 761 15.04 -3.05 -27.23
C ALA A 761 15.47 -1.64 -26.82
N LYS A 762 14.82 -1.06 -25.81
CA LYS A 762 15.14 0.27 -25.29
C LYS A 762 16.15 0.15 -24.17
N VAL A 763 17.42 0.30 -24.52
CA VAL A 763 18.56 0.01 -23.64
C VAL A 763 19.11 1.32 -23.09
N PRO A 764 19.16 1.50 -21.76
CA PRO A 764 19.85 2.62 -21.14
C PRO A 764 21.37 2.48 -21.31
N PRO A 765 22.14 3.57 -21.20
CA PRO A 765 23.60 3.49 -21.11
C PRO A 765 24.04 2.54 -20.00
N ALA A 766 25.09 1.76 -20.27
CA ALA A 766 25.59 0.79 -19.30
C ALA A 766 26.21 1.49 -18.09
N ILE A 767 25.82 1.06 -16.89
CA ILE A 767 26.40 1.50 -15.64
C ILE A 767 26.74 0.30 -14.78
N GLN A 768 27.96 0.27 -14.25
CA GLN A 768 28.40 -0.74 -13.31
C GLN A 768 28.36 -0.13 -11.90
N ALA A 769 27.38 -0.55 -11.11
CA ALA A 769 27.34 -0.24 -9.69
C ALA A 769 28.34 -1.13 -8.94
N PRO A 770 28.88 -0.68 -7.79
CA PRO A 770 29.59 -1.57 -6.88
C PRO A 770 28.71 -2.77 -6.50
N ALA A 771 29.32 -3.95 -6.38
CA ALA A 771 28.60 -5.11 -5.88
C ALA A 771 28.26 -4.89 -4.40
N GLU A 772 27.00 -5.07 -4.04
CA GLU A 772 26.57 -5.01 -2.65
C GLU A 772 26.92 -6.33 -1.95
N ALA A 773 27.49 -6.25 -0.74
CA ALA A 773 27.78 -7.44 0.05
C ALA A 773 26.46 -8.11 0.46
N PRO A 774 26.33 -9.44 0.36
CA PRO A 774 25.16 -10.15 0.88
C PRO A 774 24.97 -9.86 2.36
N ARG A 775 23.75 -9.44 2.73
CA ARG A 775 23.37 -9.11 4.11
C ARG A 775 22.45 -10.21 4.64
N THR A 776 22.63 -10.57 5.90
CA THR A 776 21.74 -11.49 6.62
C THR A 776 21.64 -11.04 8.07
N ASP A 777 20.42 -11.03 8.61
CA ASP A 777 20.18 -10.73 10.03
C ASP A 777 20.97 -11.70 10.92
N ARG A 778 21.35 -11.21 12.10
CA ARG A 778 22.10 -11.96 13.10
C ARG A 778 21.34 -13.17 13.68
N VAL A 779 20.03 -13.27 13.46
CA VAL A 779 19.26 -14.50 13.76
C VAL A 779 19.85 -15.70 13.01
N VAL A 780 20.46 -15.52 11.83
CA VAL A 780 21.05 -16.63 11.08
C VAL A 780 22.47 -16.90 11.58
N LEU A 781 22.69 -18.13 12.07
CA LEU A 781 24.01 -18.58 12.48
C LEU A 781 24.96 -18.62 11.27
N ARG A 782 26.06 -17.87 11.37
CA ARG A 782 27.16 -17.92 10.39
C ARG A 782 28.20 -18.97 10.74
N ASP A 783 28.34 -19.24 12.03
CA ASP A 783 29.26 -20.22 12.60
C ASP A 783 28.59 -20.95 13.78
N GLY A 784 28.59 -22.28 13.77
CA GLY A 784 28.03 -23.16 14.79
C GLY A 784 26.69 -23.79 14.40
N THR A 785 26.03 -24.43 15.37
CA THR A 785 24.74 -25.11 15.20
C THR A 785 23.77 -24.75 16.32
N VAL A 786 22.47 -24.97 16.08
CA VAL A 786 21.43 -24.80 17.11
C VAL A 786 21.29 -25.98 18.07
N ASP A 787 22.11 -27.04 17.94
CA ASP A 787 22.00 -28.28 18.72
C ASP A 787 22.07 -28.08 20.25
N GLY A 788 22.69 -26.98 20.69
CA GLY A 788 22.82 -26.62 22.11
C GLY A 788 21.60 -25.91 22.69
N ALA A 789 20.60 -25.54 21.88
CA ALA A 789 19.44 -24.79 22.33
C ALA A 789 18.53 -25.63 23.26
N PRO A 790 17.83 -25.01 24.24
CA PRO A 790 16.90 -25.70 25.13
C PRO A 790 15.85 -26.57 24.44
N TRP A 791 15.32 -26.11 23.30
CA TRP A 791 14.46 -26.87 22.40
C TRP A 791 14.55 -26.32 20.98
N ARG A 792 14.06 -27.08 19.99
CA ARG A 792 14.22 -26.74 18.57
C ARG A 792 12.96 -27.03 17.75
N PHE A 793 12.75 -26.29 16.67
CA PHE A 793 11.74 -26.62 15.66
C PHE A 793 12.29 -26.45 14.25
N ALA A 794 11.79 -27.22 13.29
CA ALA A 794 12.22 -27.15 11.90
C ALA A 794 11.14 -26.54 11.00
N VAL A 795 11.55 -25.93 9.90
CA VAL A 795 10.68 -25.38 8.86
C VAL A 795 11.15 -25.84 7.49
N LEU A 796 10.20 -26.28 6.65
CA LEU A 796 10.42 -26.56 5.23
C LEU A 796 9.28 -25.98 4.39
N SER A 797 9.54 -25.64 3.14
CA SER A 797 8.55 -25.08 2.21
C SER A 797 8.90 -25.40 0.76
N ASP A 798 7.96 -25.20 -0.16
CA ASP A 798 8.24 -25.16 -1.61
C ASP A 798 8.87 -26.45 -2.17
N ALA A 799 8.30 -27.60 -1.80
CA ALA A 799 8.63 -28.89 -2.41
C ALA A 799 7.94 -29.09 -3.77
N GLN A 800 6.69 -28.63 -3.87
CA GLN A 800 5.85 -28.56 -5.09
C GLN A 800 5.81 -29.85 -5.92
N PHE A 801 5.59 -31.01 -5.31
CA PHE A 801 5.38 -32.25 -6.07
C PHE A 801 3.91 -32.48 -6.46
N VAL A 802 3.67 -33.37 -7.43
CA VAL A 802 2.34 -33.82 -7.86
C VAL A 802 2.18 -35.33 -7.76
N ALA A 803 0.97 -35.80 -7.47
CA ALA A 803 0.66 -37.24 -7.48
C ALA A 803 0.61 -37.86 -8.88
N ALA A 804 0.56 -37.03 -9.93
CA ALA A 804 0.66 -37.48 -11.31
C ALA A 804 2.07 -38.00 -11.66
N ASP A 805 3.10 -37.61 -10.90
CA ASP A 805 4.48 -38.05 -11.06
C ASP A 805 5.13 -38.37 -9.69
N PRO A 806 4.71 -39.47 -9.04
CA PRO A 806 5.07 -39.79 -7.67
C PRO A 806 6.54 -40.22 -7.49
N ASP A 807 7.25 -40.50 -8.59
CA ASP A 807 8.66 -40.92 -8.61
C ASP A 807 9.59 -39.79 -9.11
N SER A 808 9.08 -38.55 -9.15
CA SER A 808 9.82 -37.37 -9.60
C SER A 808 10.96 -36.98 -8.67
N ASP A 809 11.93 -36.23 -9.22
CA ASP A 809 13.02 -35.63 -8.45
C ASP A 809 12.51 -34.76 -7.29
N LEU A 810 11.35 -34.09 -7.46
CA LEU A 810 10.73 -33.27 -6.41
C LEU A 810 10.28 -34.11 -5.21
N VAL A 811 9.68 -35.29 -5.45
CA VAL A 811 9.33 -36.23 -4.37
C VAL A 811 10.59 -36.77 -3.70
N ALA A 812 11.64 -37.07 -4.48
CA ALA A 812 12.91 -37.55 -3.93
C ALA A 812 13.57 -36.48 -3.03
N GLN A 813 13.56 -35.20 -3.43
CA GLN A 813 14.06 -34.11 -2.60
C GLN A 813 13.20 -33.91 -1.35
N ALA A 814 11.87 -33.90 -1.46
CA ALA A 814 10.99 -33.78 -0.31
C ALA A 814 11.27 -34.86 0.75
N ARG A 815 11.45 -36.11 0.31
CA ARG A 815 11.82 -37.23 1.20
C ARG A 815 13.22 -37.06 1.80
N ARG A 816 14.20 -36.58 1.03
CA ARG A 816 15.53 -36.26 1.54
C ARG A 816 15.43 -35.23 2.68
N THR A 817 14.76 -34.11 2.45
CA THR A 817 14.60 -33.04 3.46
C THR A 817 13.94 -33.58 4.73
N LEU A 818 12.85 -34.35 4.61
CA LEU A 818 12.17 -34.93 5.77
C LEU A 818 13.08 -35.87 6.59
N ARG A 819 13.95 -36.64 5.94
CA ARG A 819 14.92 -37.50 6.62
C ARG A 819 16.01 -36.70 7.33
N GLU A 820 16.50 -35.63 6.70
CA GLU A 820 17.47 -34.71 7.31
C GLU A 820 16.86 -34.03 8.55
N VAL A 821 15.66 -33.47 8.42
CA VAL A 821 14.88 -32.89 9.53
C VAL A 821 14.70 -33.91 10.67
N LYS A 822 14.26 -35.13 10.35
CA LYS A 822 14.08 -36.18 11.37
C LYS A 822 15.40 -36.56 12.04
N ALA A 823 16.51 -36.57 11.30
CA ALA A 823 17.84 -36.87 11.84
C ALA A 823 18.35 -35.77 12.78
N ALA A 824 18.01 -34.51 12.52
CA ALA A 824 18.32 -33.38 13.39
C ALA A 824 17.58 -33.45 14.73
N LYS A 825 16.41 -34.11 14.79
CA LYS A 825 15.56 -34.28 16.00
C LYS A 825 15.08 -32.94 16.59
N PRO A 826 14.38 -32.10 15.82
CA PRO A 826 13.61 -31.00 16.39
C PRO A 826 12.42 -31.54 17.20
N ASP A 827 11.81 -30.71 18.04
CA ASP A 827 10.61 -31.04 18.80
C ASP A 827 9.39 -31.24 17.88
N PHE A 828 9.31 -30.45 16.80
CA PHE A 828 8.31 -30.56 15.74
C PHE A 828 8.78 -29.92 14.42
N LEU A 829 8.06 -30.21 13.34
CA LEU A 829 8.25 -29.63 12.01
C LEU A 829 7.07 -28.71 11.63
N VAL A 830 7.35 -27.57 11.01
CA VAL A 830 6.34 -26.79 10.28
C VAL A 830 6.59 -26.90 8.78
N ILE A 831 5.54 -27.27 8.04
CA ILE A 831 5.54 -27.23 6.57
C ILE A 831 4.86 -25.91 6.21
N ASP A 832 5.64 -24.91 5.81
CA ASP A 832 5.15 -23.56 5.51
C ASP A 832 4.79 -23.40 4.04
N GLY A 833 3.76 -24.11 3.61
CA GLY A 833 3.16 -24.01 2.28
C GLY A 833 3.91 -24.68 1.14
N ASP A 834 3.21 -24.84 0.02
CA ASP A 834 3.72 -25.31 -1.26
C ASP A 834 4.44 -26.68 -1.18
N PHE A 835 3.92 -27.59 -0.37
CA PHE A 835 4.44 -28.96 -0.33
C PHE A 835 3.98 -29.73 -1.58
N VAL A 836 2.72 -29.50 -1.99
CA VAL A 836 2.14 -29.99 -3.25
C VAL A 836 2.09 -28.87 -4.28
N ASP A 837 1.90 -29.19 -5.56
CA ASP A 837 1.84 -28.20 -6.65
C ASP A 837 0.41 -27.83 -7.11
N THR A 838 -0.52 -28.79 -7.17
CA THR A 838 -1.81 -28.61 -7.89
C THR A 838 -3.08 -28.70 -7.06
N ALA A 839 -2.98 -28.88 -5.74
CA ALA A 839 -4.11 -28.97 -4.80
C ALA A 839 -5.15 -30.08 -5.07
N TYR A 840 -4.87 -31.04 -5.95
CA TYR A 840 -5.82 -32.11 -6.20
C TYR A 840 -5.86 -33.07 -5.00
N PRO A 841 -7.00 -33.74 -4.72
CA PRO A 841 -7.10 -34.68 -3.61
C PRO A 841 -6.02 -35.79 -3.64
N ALA A 842 -5.59 -36.20 -4.83
CA ALA A 842 -4.52 -37.17 -5.00
C ALA A 842 -3.16 -36.64 -4.51
N ASP A 843 -2.88 -35.35 -4.69
CA ASP A 843 -1.65 -34.71 -4.24
C ASP A 843 -1.58 -34.72 -2.71
N PHE A 844 -2.68 -34.36 -2.03
CA PHE A 844 -2.75 -34.41 -0.57
C PHE A 844 -2.68 -35.83 -0.01
N ALA A 845 -3.25 -36.82 -0.71
CA ALA A 845 -3.11 -38.22 -0.34
C ALA A 845 -1.66 -38.73 -0.50
N LEU A 846 -0.93 -38.25 -1.51
CA LEU A 846 0.50 -38.52 -1.66
C LEU A 846 1.31 -37.82 -0.56
N ALA A 847 1.04 -36.53 -0.31
CA ALA A 847 1.69 -35.76 0.74
C ALA A 847 1.54 -36.43 2.11
N LYS A 848 0.31 -36.81 2.48
CA LYS A 848 0.05 -37.50 3.74
C LYS A 848 0.83 -38.81 3.86
N ARG A 849 0.88 -39.60 2.78
CA ARG A 849 1.66 -40.84 2.73
C ARG A 849 3.16 -40.61 2.91
N ILE A 850 3.73 -39.63 2.21
CA ILE A 850 5.15 -39.26 2.35
C ILE A 850 5.47 -38.88 3.80
N LEU A 851 4.63 -38.04 4.41
CA LEU A 851 4.81 -37.63 5.80
C LEU A 851 4.70 -38.82 6.77
N ASP A 852 3.72 -39.70 6.58
CA ASP A 852 3.56 -40.89 7.41
C ASP A 852 4.75 -41.86 7.28
N GLU A 853 5.28 -42.03 6.07
CA GLU A 853 6.42 -42.92 5.80
C GLU A 853 7.74 -42.37 6.34
N GLU A 854 8.04 -41.08 6.12
CA GLU A 854 9.34 -40.51 6.49
C GLU A 854 9.40 -40.09 7.96
N LEU A 855 8.32 -39.53 8.51
CA LEU A 855 8.28 -39.09 9.91
C LEU A 855 7.89 -40.24 10.85
N GLY A 856 7.10 -41.22 10.38
CA GLY A 856 6.73 -42.42 11.14
C GLY A 856 5.85 -42.13 12.38
N GLY A 857 5.26 -40.94 12.46
CA GLY A 857 4.55 -40.46 13.66
C GLY A 857 5.47 -40.15 14.86
N GLU A 858 6.79 -40.21 14.67
CA GLU A 858 7.78 -39.92 15.73
C GLU A 858 8.01 -38.41 15.88
N LEU A 859 7.92 -37.65 14.79
CA LEU A 859 8.06 -36.19 14.76
C LEU A 859 6.70 -35.54 14.48
N PRO A 860 6.13 -34.77 15.42
CA PRO A 860 4.93 -33.97 15.17
C PRO A 860 5.15 -32.95 14.05
N TYR A 861 4.11 -32.67 13.26
CA TYR A 861 4.17 -31.64 12.24
C TYR A 861 2.93 -30.75 12.19
N TYR A 862 3.13 -29.51 11.77
CA TYR A 862 2.08 -28.53 11.48
C TYR A 862 2.18 -28.12 10.02
N TYR A 863 1.11 -28.28 9.26
CA TYR A 863 1.07 -27.88 7.84
C TYR A 863 0.28 -26.59 7.69
N VAL A 864 0.93 -25.54 7.16
CA VAL A 864 0.39 -24.23 6.79
C VAL A 864 0.16 -24.22 5.27
N PRO A 865 -1.01 -23.80 4.76
CA PRO A 865 -1.26 -23.79 3.32
C PRO A 865 -0.57 -22.61 2.60
N GLY A 866 0.07 -22.90 1.48
CA GLY A 866 0.57 -21.96 0.49
C GLY A 866 -0.38 -21.83 -0.72
N ASN A 867 0.02 -21.08 -1.74
CA ASN A 867 -0.83 -20.86 -2.92
C ASN A 867 -0.97 -22.11 -3.78
N HIS A 868 -0.02 -23.04 -3.74
CA HIS A 868 -0.14 -24.31 -4.45
C HIS A 868 -1.11 -25.29 -3.79
N GLU A 869 -1.49 -25.06 -2.53
CA GLU A 869 -2.60 -25.74 -1.88
C GLU A 869 -3.99 -25.25 -2.34
N ILE A 870 -4.07 -24.21 -3.18
CA ILE A 870 -5.30 -23.75 -3.84
C ILE A 870 -5.18 -23.58 -5.36
N MET A 871 -4.04 -23.92 -5.98
CA MET A 871 -3.74 -23.58 -7.38
C MET A 871 -4.71 -24.23 -8.38
N GLY A 872 -5.00 -25.53 -8.22
CA GLY A 872 -5.88 -26.27 -9.13
C GLY A 872 -7.28 -26.58 -8.58
N ALA A 873 -7.50 -26.37 -7.28
CA ALA A 873 -8.71 -26.82 -6.57
C ALA A 873 -8.94 -25.99 -5.29
N PRO A 874 -10.16 -25.98 -4.71
CA PRO A 874 -10.43 -25.18 -3.51
C PRO A 874 -9.70 -25.71 -2.27
N ILE A 875 -9.42 -24.81 -1.32
CA ILE A 875 -8.77 -25.09 -0.03
C ILE A 875 -9.47 -26.19 0.79
N GLY A 876 -10.74 -26.51 0.50
CA GLY A 876 -11.47 -27.61 1.14
C GLY A 876 -10.79 -28.97 1.00
N ASN A 877 -10.03 -29.21 -0.08
CA ASN A 877 -9.27 -30.45 -0.26
C ASN A 877 -8.14 -30.58 0.76
N PHE A 878 -7.42 -29.49 1.04
CA PHE A 878 -6.42 -29.44 2.10
C PHE A 878 -7.08 -29.70 3.46
N LYS A 879 -8.17 -28.98 3.76
CA LYS A 879 -8.88 -29.10 5.05
C LYS A 879 -9.36 -30.52 5.33
N ALA A 880 -9.79 -31.24 4.31
CA ALA A 880 -10.26 -32.62 4.43
C ALA A 880 -9.17 -33.60 4.90
N VAL A 881 -7.88 -33.29 4.69
CA VAL A 881 -6.75 -34.16 5.04
C VAL A 881 -5.98 -33.63 6.24
N PHE A 882 -5.75 -32.31 6.31
CA PHE A 882 -4.85 -31.70 7.29
C PHE A 882 -5.56 -30.79 8.31
N GLY A 883 -6.88 -30.59 8.20
CA GLY A 883 -7.68 -29.83 9.17
C GLY A 883 -7.62 -28.32 8.95
N ASP A 884 -7.71 -27.56 10.04
CA ASP A 884 -7.82 -26.10 9.98
C ASP A 884 -6.59 -25.43 9.37
N THR A 885 -6.85 -24.35 8.64
CA THR A 885 -5.87 -23.59 7.85
C THR A 885 -5.16 -22.51 8.66
N SER A 886 -5.65 -22.22 9.86
CA SER A 886 -5.02 -21.36 10.86
C SER A 886 -5.12 -22.03 12.22
N ARG A 887 -4.16 -21.76 13.11
CA ARG A 887 -4.13 -22.33 14.47
C ARG A 887 -3.25 -21.50 15.41
N VAL A 888 -3.54 -21.62 16.70
CA VAL A 888 -2.71 -21.11 17.80
C VAL A 888 -2.35 -22.27 18.71
N PHE A 889 -1.09 -22.40 19.10
CA PHE A 889 -0.64 -23.39 20.08
C PHE A 889 0.59 -22.88 20.82
N ASP A 890 0.83 -23.38 22.04
CA ASP A 890 1.98 -22.98 22.85
C ASP A 890 2.96 -24.15 22.99
N HIS A 891 4.26 -23.85 22.95
CA HIS A 891 5.34 -24.82 23.16
C HIS A 891 6.47 -24.17 23.96
N ASN A 892 6.81 -24.74 25.12
CA ASN A 892 7.92 -24.29 25.98
C ASN A 892 7.99 -22.76 26.20
N GLY A 893 6.84 -22.13 26.47
CA GLY A 893 6.75 -20.69 26.74
C GLY A 893 6.74 -19.79 25.48
N THR A 894 6.60 -20.37 24.29
CA THR A 894 6.43 -19.65 23.03
C THR A 894 5.07 -19.95 22.43
N ARG A 895 4.34 -18.90 22.03
CA ARG A 895 3.06 -19.03 21.33
C ARG A 895 3.27 -19.00 19.83
N PHE A 896 2.78 -20.02 19.14
CA PHE A 896 2.80 -20.15 17.69
C PHE A 896 1.44 -19.76 17.11
N VAL A 897 1.46 -18.96 16.06
CA VAL A 897 0.28 -18.56 15.30
C VAL A 897 0.54 -18.86 13.83
N THR A 898 -0.17 -19.82 13.24
CA THR A 898 -0.06 -20.08 11.80
C THR A 898 -1.27 -19.51 11.07
N LEU A 899 -1.05 -18.80 9.97
CA LEU A 899 -2.08 -18.13 9.19
C LEU A 899 -2.11 -18.65 7.75
N ASN A 900 -3.30 -18.61 7.15
CA ASN A 900 -3.53 -18.95 5.77
C ASN A 900 -3.37 -17.71 4.87
N SER A 901 -2.24 -17.63 4.18
CA SER A 901 -1.97 -16.64 3.14
C SER A 901 -2.04 -17.23 1.72
N SER A 902 -2.72 -18.38 1.52
CA SER A 902 -2.71 -19.11 0.24
C SER A 902 -3.21 -18.28 -0.96
N THR A 903 -3.99 -17.24 -0.71
CA THR A 903 -4.51 -16.33 -1.74
C THR A 903 -3.60 -15.12 -2.01
N GLY A 904 -2.43 -15.06 -1.36
CA GLY A 904 -1.54 -13.89 -1.36
C GLY A 904 -1.99 -12.76 -0.43
N SER A 905 -2.97 -12.99 0.44
CA SER A 905 -3.45 -12.04 1.46
C SER A 905 -3.98 -12.78 2.69
N LEU A 906 -3.91 -12.14 3.86
CA LEU A 906 -4.48 -12.65 5.10
C LEU A 906 -6.01 -12.61 5.06
N ARG A 907 -6.65 -11.57 4.51
CA ARG A 907 -8.12 -11.56 4.40
C ARG A 907 -8.66 -12.69 3.53
N GLY A 908 -7.92 -13.10 2.50
CA GLY A 908 -8.38 -14.13 1.56
C GLY A 908 -8.45 -15.53 2.18
N GLY A 909 -7.72 -15.78 3.28
CA GLY A 909 -7.94 -16.97 4.12
C GLY A 909 -9.06 -16.84 5.15
N GLY A 910 -9.70 -15.65 5.24
CA GLY A 910 -10.83 -15.31 6.11
C GLY A 910 -10.48 -14.28 7.18
N PHE A 911 -11.31 -13.25 7.37
CA PHE A 911 -11.03 -12.17 8.34
C PHE A 911 -10.94 -12.63 9.80
N ASP A 912 -11.58 -13.75 10.15
CA ASP A 912 -11.49 -14.34 11.49
C ASP A 912 -10.06 -14.70 11.87
N GLN A 913 -9.18 -15.01 10.92
CA GLN A 913 -7.77 -15.29 11.24
C GLN A 913 -6.97 -14.02 11.57
N VAL A 914 -7.38 -12.86 11.04
CA VAL A 914 -6.77 -11.58 11.40
C VAL A 914 -7.14 -11.24 12.85
N LYS A 915 -8.40 -11.47 13.23
CA LYS A 915 -8.83 -11.35 14.63
C LYS A 915 -8.10 -12.33 15.53
N LEU A 916 -7.98 -13.59 15.11
CA LEU A 916 -7.21 -14.62 15.82
C LEU A 916 -5.78 -14.18 16.08
N LEU A 917 -5.10 -13.55 15.10
CA LEU A 917 -3.75 -13.02 15.29
C LEU A 917 -3.72 -11.94 16.38
N ARG A 918 -4.64 -10.96 16.33
CA ARG A 918 -4.74 -9.90 17.34
C ARG A 918 -4.97 -10.48 18.73
N GLU A 919 -5.95 -11.36 18.86
CA GLU A 919 -6.30 -12.05 20.10
C GLU A 919 -5.13 -12.89 20.65
N ALA A 920 -4.38 -13.57 19.77
CA ALA A 920 -3.22 -14.36 20.15
C ALA A 920 -2.08 -13.48 20.70
N LEU A 921 -1.83 -12.31 20.09
CA LEU A 921 -0.84 -11.35 20.57
C LEU A 921 -1.25 -10.73 21.91
N ASP A 922 -2.53 -10.35 22.07
CA ASP A 922 -3.02 -9.76 23.33
C ASP A 922 -3.00 -10.75 24.48
N SER A 923 -3.47 -11.96 24.23
CA SER A 923 -3.41 -13.02 25.23
C SER A 923 -1.97 -13.42 25.57
N ALA A 924 -1.05 -13.43 24.59
CA ALA A 924 0.37 -13.66 24.86
C ALA A 924 0.99 -12.51 25.67
N ALA A 925 0.56 -11.27 25.44
CA ALA A 925 1.06 -10.12 26.18
C ALA A 925 0.67 -10.22 27.66
N ALA A 926 -0.57 -10.62 27.93
CA ALA A 926 -1.11 -10.75 29.29
C ALA A 926 -0.60 -12.00 30.04
N ASP A 927 -0.27 -13.09 29.35
CA ASP A 927 0.12 -14.36 29.98
C ASP A 927 1.61 -14.37 30.38
N PRO A 928 1.95 -14.43 31.69
CA PRO A 928 3.34 -14.47 32.14
C PRO A 928 4.06 -15.78 31.82
N ALA A 929 3.35 -16.86 31.45
CA ALA A 929 3.96 -18.11 31.03
C ALA A 929 4.49 -18.05 29.58
N ILE A 930 4.07 -17.06 28.80
CA ILE A 930 4.51 -16.85 27.43
C ILE A 930 5.59 -15.77 27.40
N GLY A 931 6.79 -16.14 26.99
CA GLY A 931 7.94 -15.24 26.82
C GLY A 931 8.15 -14.79 25.37
N SER A 932 7.58 -15.49 24.38
CA SER A 932 7.76 -15.18 22.96
C SER A 932 6.55 -15.56 22.09
N VAL A 933 6.46 -14.99 20.89
CA VAL A 933 5.48 -15.33 19.84
C VAL A 933 6.20 -15.61 18.51
N VAL A 934 5.75 -16.64 17.79
CA VAL A 934 6.14 -16.91 16.39
C VAL A 934 4.90 -16.86 15.50
N VAL A 935 4.94 -16.05 14.45
CA VAL A 935 3.90 -16.01 13.42
C VAL A 935 4.44 -16.65 12.13
N LEU A 936 3.67 -17.59 11.56
CA LEU A 936 4.05 -18.29 10.34
C LEU A 936 2.96 -18.19 9.27
N HIS A 937 3.34 -17.78 8.06
CA HIS A 937 2.51 -17.94 6.87
C HIS A 937 3.34 -17.88 5.59
N HIS A 938 2.84 -18.58 4.56
CA HIS A 938 3.62 -18.85 3.36
C HIS A 938 4.11 -17.59 2.61
N HIS A 939 3.28 -16.57 2.40
CA HIS A 939 3.69 -15.35 1.66
C HIS A 939 4.24 -14.31 2.61
N PRO A 940 5.54 -13.96 2.60
CA PRO A 940 6.11 -12.99 3.53
C PRO A 940 5.58 -11.55 3.31
N PRO A 941 5.64 -10.67 4.33
CA PRO A 941 5.34 -9.25 4.18
C PRO A 941 6.25 -8.54 3.17
N ARG A 942 7.51 -8.99 3.06
CA ARG A 942 8.51 -8.42 2.16
C ARG A 942 9.16 -9.54 1.36
N ASP A 943 9.20 -9.36 0.05
CA ASP A 943 10.03 -10.15 -0.84
C ASP A 943 11.38 -9.41 -0.98
N PRO A 944 12.52 -10.02 -0.62
CA PRO A 944 13.83 -9.37 -0.68
C PRO A 944 14.33 -9.16 -2.12
N THR A 945 13.75 -9.86 -3.10
CA THR A 945 14.15 -9.71 -4.50
C THR A 945 13.71 -8.37 -5.08
N PRO A 946 14.36 -7.86 -6.14
CA PRO A 946 13.91 -6.61 -6.76
C PRO A 946 12.55 -6.72 -7.48
N ALA A 947 12.06 -7.94 -7.73
CA ALA A 947 10.78 -8.17 -8.39
C ALA A 947 9.58 -7.94 -7.46
N LYS A 948 9.76 -8.11 -6.14
CA LYS A 948 8.70 -7.97 -5.12
C LYS A 948 7.43 -8.79 -5.43
N ALA A 949 7.59 -9.91 -6.14
CA ALA A 949 6.48 -10.67 -6.72
C ALA A 949 5.92 -11.75 -5.77
N SER A 950 6.67 -12.10 -4.74
CA SER A 950 6.38 -13.23 -3.85
C SER A 950 6.08 -12.79 -2.41
N GLN A 951 5.44 -11.63 -2.24
CA GLN A 951 5.05 -11.06 -0.94
C GLN A 951 3.54 -10.95 -0.80
N LEU A 952 3.04 -10.64 0.40
CA LEU A 952 1.64 -10.27 0.61
C LEU A 952 1.23 -9.17 -0.37
N GLY A 953 0.21 -9.46 -1.18
CA GLY A 953 -0.30 -8.58 -2.22
C GLY A 953 -1.03 -7.36 -1.66
N ASP A 954 -1.68 -7.52 -0.50
CA ASP A 954 -2.21 -6.39 0.26
C ASP A 954 -1.11 -5.78 1.14
N ARG A 955 -0.63 -4.61 0.73
CA ARG A 955 0.49 -3.92 1.40
C ARG A 955 0.11 -3.34 2.77
N LYS A 956 -1.17 -3.05 3.00
CA LYS A 956 -1.65 -2.60 4.32
C LYS A 956 -1.71 -3.76 5.31
N GLU A 957 -2.04 -4.98 4.87
CA GLU A 957 -1.93 -6.18 5.72
C GLU A 957 -0.47 -6.46 6.11
N ALA A 958 0.48 -6.30 5.19
CA ALA A 958 1.90 -6.42 5.48
C ALA A 958 2.36 -5.39 6.53
N ALA A 959 1.97 -4.11 6.37
CA ALA A 959 2.26 -3.07 7.35
C ALA A 959 1.62 -3.34 8.72
N LEU A 960 0.37 -3.82 8.74
CA LEU A 960 -0.35 -4.15 9.98
C LEU A 960 0.34 -5.27 10.75
N LEU A 961 0.78 -6.34 10.06
CA LEU A 961 1.51 -7.44 10.68
C LEU A 961 2.85 -6.97 11.23
N GLU A 962 3.62 -6.21 10.45
CA GLU A 962 4.92 -5.68 10.87
C GLU A 962 4.78 -4.80 12.12
N GLN A 963 3.80 -3.90 12.10
CA GLN A 963 3.48 -3.04 13.23
C GLN A 963 3.09 -3.86 14.46
N TRP A 964 2.16 -4.81 14.34
CA TRP A 964 1.68 -5.58 15.50
C TRP A 964 2.77 -6.41 16.17
N LEU A 965 3.70 -6.98 15.41
CA LEU A 965 4.82 -7.73 15.96
C LEU A 965 5.83 -6.81 16.66
N ALA A 966 6.17 -5.68 16.05
CA ALA A 966 7.06 -4.69 16.67
C ALA A 966 6.43 -4.10 17.94
N ASP A 967 5.14 -3.74 17.90
CA ASP A 967 4.41 -3.19 19.05
C ASP A 967 4.29 -4.21 20.18
N PHE A 968 4.06 -5.49 19.86
CA PHE A 968 4.07 -6.57 20.84
C PHE A 968 5.43 -6.64 21.55
N GLN A 969 6.53 -6.66 20.79
CA GLN A 969 7.87 -6.73 21.35
C GLN A 969 8.21 -5.49 22.18
N HIS A 970 7.97 -4.28 21.68
CA HIS A 970 8.29 -3.04 22.40
C HIS A 970 7.46 -2.85 23.68
N ARG A 971 6.18 -3.23 23.66
CA ARG A 971 5.27 -3.04 24.80
C ARG A 971 5.51 -4.05 25.91
N THR A 972 5.88 -5.29 25.55
CA THR A 972 6.00 -6.40 26.51
C THR A 972 7.43 -6.75 26.85
N GLY A 973 8.39 -6.42 25.98
CA GLY A 973 9.77 -6.90 26.00
C GLY A 973 9.95 -8.37 25.61
N LYS A 974 8.86 -9.07 25.27
CA LYS A 974 8.85 -10.49 24.88
C LYS A 974 9.41 -10.69 23.48
N GLY A 975 9.83 -11.91 23.17
CA GLY A 975 10.32 -12.27 21.83
C GLY A 975 9.21 -12.25 20.78
N ALA A 976 9.52 -11.81 19.57
CA ALA A 976 8.67 -11.96 18.39
C ALA A 976 9.51 -12.47 17.22
N LEU A 977 8.94 -13.32 16.37
CA LEU A 977 9.57 -13.84 15.15
C LEU A 977 8.50 -14.01 14.07
N PHE A 978 8.81 -13.61 12.84
CA PHE A 978 8.05 -13.98 11.66
C PHE A 978 8.81 -15.02 10.83
N VAL A 979 8.11 -16.04 10.33
CA VAL A 979 8.63 -17.02 9.37
C VAL A 979 7.70 -17.14 8.16
N GLY A 980 8.27 -17.04 6.95
CA GLY A 980 7.55 -17.26 5.69
C GLY A 980 8.34 -18.15 4.71
N GLY A 981 7.77 -18.35 3.52
CA GLY A 981 8.36 -19.10 2.40
C GLY A 981 8.13 -18.42 1.06
N HIS A 982 7.68 -19.16 0.04
CA HIS A 982 7.16 -18.69 -1.25
C HIS A 982 8.18 -18.07 -2.23
N VAL A 983 9.04 -17.17 -1.75
CA VAL A 983 10.06 -16.46 -2.54
C VAL A 983 11.05 -17.44 -3.20
N GLY A 984 11.30 -18.57 -2.53
CA GLY A 984 12.27 -19.58 -2.94
C GLY A 984 13.73 -19.13 -2.79
N THR A 985 13.97 -18.34 -1.74
CA THR A 985 15.27 -17.80 -1.34
C THR A 985 15.40 -17.87 0.17
N PHE A 986 16.51 -18.40 0.66
CA PHE A 986 16.86 -18.31 2.08
C PHE A 986 17.28 -16.88 2.42
N HIS A 987 16.54 -16.23 3.31
CA HIS A 987 16.79 -14.83 3.66
C HIS A 987 16.37 -14.54 5.09
N ALA A 988 17.04 -13.57 5.72
CA ALA A 988 16.62 -13.03 7.00
C ALA A 988 16.96 -11.55 7.07
N ASP A 989 16.01 -10.77 7.56
CA ASP A 989 16.15 -9.34 7.85
C ASP A 989 15.48 -9.01 9.20
N ARG A 990 15.62 -7.78 9.67
CA ARG A 990 14.98 -7.30 10.90
C ARG A 990 14.22 -6.01 10.66
N VAL A 991 13.00 -5.96 11.18
CA VAL A 991 12.13 -4.79 11.07
C VAL A 991 11.71 -4.39 12.47
N ASP A 992 12.13 -3.19 12.90
CA ASP A 992 11.80 -2.62 14.22
C ASP A 992 11.99 -3.63 15.37
N GLY A 993 13.17 -4.27 15.43
CA GLY A 993 13.55 -5.24 16.46
C GLY A 993 13.15 -6.70 16.18
N VAL A 994 12.20 -6.95 15.27
CA VAL A 994 11.64 -8.28 15.01
C VAL A 994 12.36 -8.96 13.85
N PRO A 995 12.94 -10.17 14.02
CA PRO A 995 13.48 -10.95 12.91
C PRO A 995 12.37 -11.47 11.98
N TYR A 996 12.60 -11.35 10.67
CA TYR A 996 11.78 -11.89 9.59
C TYR A 996 12.63 -12.88 8.80
N VAL A 997 12.27 -14.16 8.89
CA VAL A 997 12.99 -15.25 8.24
C VAL A 997 12.17 -15.81 7.08
N ILE A 998 12.80 -15.98 5.93
CA ILE A 998 12.21 -16.62 4.76
C ILE A 998 12.95 -17.94 4.53
N ASN A 999 12.20 -19.04 4.67
CA ASN A 999 12.67 -20.35 4.29
C ASN A 999 12.73 -20.45 2.75
N GLY A 1000 13.85 -20.95 2.22
CA GLY A 1000 14.00 -21.18 0.78
C GLY A 1000 13.39 -22.50 0.32
N ASN A 1001 13.70 -22.90 -0.91
CA ASN A 1001 13.07 -24.09 -1.49
C ASN A 1001 13.62 -25.40 -0.92
N SER A 1002 12.74 -26.31 -0.52
CA SER A 1002 13.14 -27.65 -0.10
C SER A 1002 13.16 -28.66 -1.25
N GLY A 1003 12.38 -28.44 -2.33
CA GLY A 1003 12.35 -29.37 -3.47
C GLY A 1003 12.55 -28.71 -4.83
N LYS A 1004 11.80 -27.63 -5.12
CA LYS A 1004 11.86 -26.96 -6.42
C LYS A 1004 13.16 -26.16 -6.60
N ASN A 1005 13.48 -25.78 -7.84
CA ASN A 1005 14.65 -24.96 -8.11
C ASN A 1005 14.52 -23.57 -7.43
N PRO A 1006 15.57 -23.08 -6.72
CA PRO A 1006 15.61 -21.74 -6.13
C PRO A 1006 15.41 -20.60 -7.13
N SER A 1007 14.88 -19.47 -6.66
CA SER A 1007 14.50 -18.31 -7.47
C SER A 1007 15.61 -17.25 -7.61
N THR A 1008 16.69 -17.38 -6.84
CA THR A 1008 17.79 -16.40 -6.78
C THR A 1008 19.16 -17.04 -7.03
N PRO A 1009 20.23 -16.24 -7.24
CA PRO A 1009 21.60 -16.74 -7.28
C PRO A 1009 22.04 -17.39 -5.94
N PRO A 1010 22.93 -18.41 -5.96
CA PRO A 1010 23.36 -19.12 -4.75
C PRO A 1010 23.91 -18.24 -3.62
N HIS A 1011 24.67 -17.19 -3.96
CA HIS A 1011 25.26 -16.27 -2.98
C HIS A 1011 24.25 -15.30 -2.34
N LEU A 1012 23.01 -15.26 -2.84
CA LEU A 1012 21.90 -14.46 -2.30
C LEU A 1012 20.82 -15.33 -1.64
N GLY A 1013 21.13 -16.58 -1.29
CA GLY A 1013 20.17 -17.52 -0.69
C GLY A 1013 19.49 -18.47 -1.68
N GLY A 1014 19.95 -18.50 -2.93
CA GLY A 1014 19.41 -19.34 -3.99
C GLY A 1014 19.91 -20.78 -4.00
N PHE A 1015 19.61 -21.53 -2.94
CA PHE A 1015 19.96 -22.95 -2.80
C PHE A 1015 18.78 -23.76 -2.26
N THR A 1016 18.83 -25.10 -2.36
CA THR A 1016 17.79 -25.96 -1.76
C THR A 1016 18.16 -26.37 -0.34
N GLY A 1017 17.20 -26.49 0.57
CA GLY A 1017 17.46 -26.86 1.96
C GLY A 1017 16.24 -26.75 2.87
N TRP A 1018 16.48 -26.52 4.15
CA TRP A 1018 15.47 -26.28 5.18
C TRP A 1018 16.07 -25.43 6.31
N THR A 1019 15.23 -24.92 7.22
CA THR A 1019 15.68 -24.10 8.35
C THR A 1019 15.38 -24.80 9.66
N GLU A 1020 16.35 -24.81 10.58
CA GLU A 1020 16.15 -25.21 11.97
C GLU A 1020 16.24 -23.99 12.89
N PHE A 1021 15.39 -23.92 13.90
CA PHE A 1021 15.40 -22.84 14.88
C PHE A 1021 15.75 -23.40 16.25
N GLY A 1022 16.77 -22.81 16.88
CA GLY A 1022 17.10 -23.01 18.29
C GLY A 1022 16.44 -21.93 19.13
N VAL A 1023 15.73 -22.33 20.19
CA VAL A 1023 14.99 -21.39 21.03
C VAL A 1023 15.46 -21.44 22.48
N ASP A 1024 15.87 -20.27 22.98
CA ASP A 1024 16.12 -19.99 24.39
C ASP A 1024 14.99 -19.10 24.95
N PRO A 1025 14.07 -19.62 25.77
CA PRO A 1025 12.91 -18.86 26.22
C PRO A 1025 13.26 -17.55 26.95
N VAL A 1026 12.62 -16.45 26.53
CA VAL A 1026 12.79 -15.14 27.18
C VAL A 1026 12.30 -15.21 28.63
N THR A 1027 13.19 -14.87 29.56
CA THR A 1027 12.83 -14.79 30.98
C THR A 1027 12.04 -13.52 31.31
N PRO A 1028 11.21 -13.50 32.38
CA PRO A 1028 10.52 -12.29 32.82
C PRO A 1028 11.46 -11.10 33.08
N GLU A 1029 12.66 -11.36 33.60
CA GLU A 1029 13.67 -10.33 33.85
C GLU A 1029 14.24 -9.73 32.55
N GLU A 1030 14.45 -10.54 31.53
CA GLU A 1030 14.89 -10.09 30.20
C GLU A 1030 13.80 -9.29 29.49
N ALA A 1031 12.56 -9.77 29.55
CA ALA A 1031 11.42 -9.04 29.02
C ALA A 1031 11.26 -7.68 29.72
N GLU A 1032 11.36 -7.64 31.06
CA GLU A 1032 11.29 -6.38 31.80
C GLU A 1032 12.44 -5.43 31.46
N ARG A 1033 13.64 -5.95 31.22
CA ARG A 1033 14.78 -5.15 30.77
C ARG A 1033 14.53 -4.55 29.38
N ALA A 1034 14.13 -5.37 28.41
CA ALA A 1034 13.85 -4.92 27.04
C ALA A 1034 12.69 -3.91 26.99
N ARG A 1035 11.66 -4.11 27.82
CA ARG A 1035 10.52 -3.19 27.93
C ARG A 1035 10.92 -1.80 28.45
N ARG A 1036 11.92 -1.72 29.33
CA ARG A 1036 12.42 -0.46 29.91
C ARG A 1036 13.36 0.29 28.98
N ASP A 1037 14.11 -0.43 28.15
CA ASP A 1037 15.06 0.13 27.20
C ASP A 1037 14.74 -0.35 25.79
N ARG A 1038 13.69 0.25 25.20
CA ARG A 1038 13.10 -0.17 23.91
C ARG A 1038 14.06 -0.09 22.72
N LEU A 1039 15.14 0.68 22.84
CA LEU A 1039 16.13 0.89 21.79
C LEU A 1039 17.42 0.10 22.02
N ALA A 1040 17.53 -0.59 23.15
CA ALA A 1040 18.58 -1.57 23.35
C ALA A 1040 18.31 -2.83 22.52
N GLU A 1041 19.36 -3.62 22.34
CA GLU A 1041 19.25 -4.94 21.73
C GLU A 1041 18.17 -5.77 22.44
N GLY A 1042 17.19 -6.25 21.66
CA GLY A 1042 16.12 -7.10 22.16
C GLY A 1042 16.65 -8.43 22.72
N PRO A 1043 15.81 -9.24 23.39
CA PRO A 1043 16.27 -10.52 23.92
C PRO A 1043 16.77 -11.42 22.77
N ARG A 1044 17.95 -12.03 22.93
CA ARG A 1044 18.46 -13.05 22.02
C ARG A 1044 17.89 -14.40 22.42
N TRP A 1045 16.74 -14.72 21.85
CA TRP A 1045 15.93 -15.87 22.26
C TRP A 1045 15.77 -16.91 21.16
N VAL A 1046 16.15 -16.57 19.93
CA VAL A 1046 16.04 -17.46 18.78
C VAL A 1046 17.21 -17.27 17.83
N ASP A 1047 17.74 -18.40 17.38
CA ASP A 1047 18.74 -18.51 16.32
C ASP A 1047 18.19 -19.44 15.22
N ALA A 1048 18.59 -19.19 13.98
CA ALA A 1048 18.20 -19.92 12.78
C ALA A 1048 19.44 -20.53 12.11
N GLU A 1049 19.38 -21.82 11.83
CA GLU A 1049 20.38 -22.56 11.07
C GLU A 1049 19.79 -22.92 9.70
N PHE A 1050 20.37 -22.35 8.64
CA PHE A 1050 19.97 -22.64 7.26
C PHE A 1050 20.73 -23.87 6.75
N HIS A 1051 20.07 -25.03 6.82
CA HIS A 1051 20.57 -26.32 6.38
C HIS A 1051 20.50 -26.43 4.85
N ALA A 1052 21.55 -25.97 4.17
CA ALA A 1052 21.70 -26.22 2.74
C ALA A 1052 21.83 -27.72 2.47
N HIS A 1053 21.15 -28.24 1.44
CA HIS A 1053 21.43 -29.60 0.96
C HIS A 1053 22.87 -29.69 0.45
N VAL A 1054 23.59 -30.74 0.85
CA VAL A 1054 24.99 -30.97 0.46
C VAL A 1054 25.13 -32.33 -0.22
N ASP A 1055 25.56 -32.36 -1.48
CA ASP A 1055 26.01 -33.60 -2.14
C ASP A 1055 27.54 -33.77 -2.00
N ARG A 1056 28.27 -32.65 -1.98
CA ARG A 1056 29.71 -32.59 -1.74
C ARG A 1056 30.06 -31.25 -1.12
N LEU A 1057 31.01 -31.26 -0.20
CA LEU A 1057 31.59 -30.06 0.42
C LEU A 1057 33.10 -30.03 0.12
N ALA A 1058 33.62 -28.87 -0.27
CA ALA A 1058 35.02 -28.65 -0.56
C ALA A 1058 35.53 -27.39 0.15
N LEU A 1059 36.68 -27.52 0.81
CA LEU A 1059 37.39 -26.44 1.47
C LEU A 1059 38.64 -26.08 0.66
N THR A 1060 38.81 -24.80 0.32
CA THR A 1060 39.90 -24.28 -0.51
C THR A 1060 40.61 -23.15 0.22
N GLY A 1061 41.92 -23.25 0.37
CA GLY A 1061 42.76 -22.23 1.03
C GLY A 1061 44.25 -22.46 0.77
N ALA A 1062 45.09 -21.56 1.26
CA ALA A 1062 46.54 -21.69 1.12
C ALA A 1062 47.07 -22.91 1.88
N ALA A 1063 47.98 -23.68 1.24
CA ALA A 1063 48.65 -24.81 1.90
C ALA A 1063 49.58 -24.35 3.05
N SER A 1064 50.01 -23.08 3.02
CA SER A 1064 50.80 -22.46 4.07
C SER A 1064 50.51 -20.96 4.22
N VAL A 1065 50.64 -20.42 5.44
CA VAL A 1065 50.47 -19.00 5.76
C VAL A 1065 51.66 -18.53 6.59
N ALA A 1066 52.28 -17.41 6.21
CA ALA A 1066 53.40 -16.84 6.95
C ALA A 1066 52.92 -16.03 8.16
N VAL A 1067 53.70 -16.03 9.24
CA VAL A 1067 53.36 -15.27 10.46
C VAL A 1067 53.22 -13.79 10.16
N GLY A 1068 52.09 -13.20 10.55
CA GLY A 1068 51.75 -11.81 10.28
C GLY A 1068 50.92 -11.61 9.00
N ASP A 1069 50.84 -12.62 8.12
CA ASP A 1069 50.01 -12.59 6.92
C ASP A 1069 48.62 -13.20 7.18
N ALA A 1070 47.64 -12.77 6.37
CA ALA A 1070 46.32 -13.36 6.28
C ALA A 1070 46.16 -14.09 4.94
N ALA A 1071 45.55 -15.27 4.94
CA ALA A 1071 45.19 -16.01 3.74
C ALA A 1071 43.69 -16.24 3.68
N ALA A 1072 43.10 -16.01 2.50
CA ALA A 1072 41.69 -16.30 2.25
C ALA A 1072 41.45 -17.82 2.22
N VAL A 1073 40.44 -18.27 2.95
CA VAL A 1073 39.90 -19.61 2.92
C VAL A 1073 38.43 -19.52 2.51
N THR A 1074 38.04 -20.37 1.56
CA THR A 1074 36.67 -20.43 1.03
C THR A 1074 36.18 -21.87 1.08
N ALA A 1075 34.88 -22.05 1.30
CA ALA A 1075 34.24 -23.34 1.17
C ALA A 1075 33.09 -23.28 0.15
N THR A 1076 32.89 -24.37 -0.57
CA THR A 1076 31.82 -24.51 -1.56
C THR A 1076 31.15 -25.86 -1.44
N LEU A 1077 29.83 -25.87 -1.57
CA LEU A 1077 29.05 -27.09 -1.63
C LEU A 1077 28.43 -27.26 -3.02
N THR A 1078 28.14 -28.51 -3.39
CA THR A 1078 27.41 -28.83 -4.62
C THR A 1078 26.05 -29.43 -4.32
N GLN A 1079 25.05 -29.11 -5.13
CA GLN A 1079 23.67 -29.58 -5.07
C GLN A 1079 23.27 -30.34 -6.34
N PRO A 1080 22.11 -31.02 -6.35
CA PRO A 1080 21.56 -31.68 -7.52
C PRO A 1080 21.53 -30.77 -8.75
N GLY A 1081 21.80 -31.34 -9.93
CA GLY A 1081 21.93 -30.57 -11.18
C GLY A 1081 23.27 -29.83 -11.32
N GLY A 1082 24.21 -29.97 -10.37
CA GLY A 1082 25.55 -29.41 -10.44
C GLY A 1082 25.66 -27.95 -9.96
N ARG A 1083 24.64 -27.43 -9.25
CA ARG A 1083 24.67 -26.08 -8.68
C ARG A 1083 25.76 -26.00 -7.60
N THR A 1084 26.64 -25.01 -7.72
CA THR A 1084 27.66 -24.69 -6.71
C THR A 1084 27.17 -23.55 -5.84
N VAL A 1085 27.21 -23.73 -4.52
CA VAL A 1085 26.79 -22.73 -3.52
C VAL A 1085 28.01 -22.39 -2.65
N PRO A 1086 28.34 -21.10 -2.47
CA PRO A 1086 29.37 -20.70 -1.53
C PRO A 1086 28.90 -20.97 -0.09
N VAL A 1087 29.79 -21.46 0.76
CA VAL A 1087 29.54 -21.59 2.20
C VAL A 1087 29.87 -20.24 2.85
N ALA A 1088 28.91 -19.33 2.72
CA ALA A 1088 28.91 -18.00 3.28
C ALA A 1088 27.44 -17.59 3.51
N ALA A 1089 27.21 -16.54 4.30
CA ALA A 1089 25.88 -16.01 4.55
C ALA A 1089 25.07 -15.90 3.23
N PRO A 1090 23.85 -16.45 3.17
CA PRO A 1090 23.04 -16.92 4.30
C PRO A 1090 23.19 -18.42 4.65
N VAL A 1091 24.10 -19.18 4.01
CA VAL A 1091 24.36 -20.59 4.40
C VAL A 1091 24.96 -20.64 5.81
N SER A 1092 24.34 -21.42 6.70
CA SER A 1092 24.91 -21.73 8.02
C SER A 1092 25.96 -22.84 7.92
N ALA A 1093 27.03 -22.72 8.70
CA ALA A 1093 28.12 -23.67 8.74
C ALA A 1093 28.71 -23.76 10.14
N ASP A 1094 29.26 -24.90 10.51
CA ASP A 1094 30.02 -25.10 11.74
C ASP A 1094 31.51 -25.19 11.42
N TRP A 1095 32.25 -24.12 11.74
CA TRP A 1095 33.70 -24.05 11.58
C TRP A 1095 34.39 -24.54 12.84
N SER A 1096 35.31 -25.48 12.65
CA SER A 1096 36.08 -26.09 13.74
C SER A 1096 37.55 -26.20 13.36
N GLY A 1097 38.40 -26.30 14.38
CA GLY A 1097 39.85 -26.36 14.18
C GLY A 1097 40.56 -27.29 15.13
N SER A 1098 41.83 -27.56 14.86
CA SER A 1098 42.71 -28.20 15.84
C SER A 1098 42.82 -27.34 17.11
N PRO A 1099 43.13 -27.91 18.30
CA PRO A 1099 43.10 -27.17 19.58
C PRO A 1099 44.01 -25.94 19.69
N ASN A 1100 44.94 -25.78 18.74
CA ASN A 1100 45.87 -24.67 18.60
C ASN A 1100 45.40 -23.61 17.57
N LEU A 1101 44.21 -23.76 16.97
CA LEU A 1101 43.58 -22.80 16.06
C LEU A 1101 42.39 -22.14 16.77
N HIS A 1102 42.34 -20.81 16.75
CA HIS A 1102 41.14 -20.08 17.18
C HIS A 1102 40.16 -19.96 16.01
N ILE A 1103 38.89 -20.28 16.21
CA ILE A 1103 37.80 -19.91 15.30
C ILE A 1103 37.09 -18.70 15.91
N GLY A 1104 36.95 -17.62 15.15
CA GLY A 1104 36.28 -16.38 15.58
C GLY A 1104 37.13 -15.12 15.42
N SER A 1105 36.70 -14.05 16.10
CA SER A 1105 37.36 -12.74 16.03
C SER A 1105 38.73 -12.74 16.73
N ALA A 1106 39.43 -11.59 16.75
CA ALA A 1106 40.70 -11.50 17.50
C ALA A 1106 40.48 -11.62 19.02
N ASP A 1107 39.25 -11.35 19.47
CA ASP A 1107 38.84 -11.42 20.86
C ASP A 1107 38.63 -12.88 21.26
N GLY A 1108 39.48 -13.38 22.17
CA GLY A 1108 39.42 -14.78 22.62
C GLY A 1108 40.60 -15.64 22.14
N VAL A 1109 41.54 -15.07 21.40
CA VAL A 1109 42.83 -15.71 21.12
C VAL A 1109 43.58 -16.00 22.45
N LYS A 1110 43.88 -17.26 22.70
CA LYS A 1110 44.57 -17.73 23.91
C LYS A 1110 46.08 -17.89 23.66
N PRO A 1111 46.93 -17.88 24.70
CA PRO A 1111 48.38 -17.97 24.55
C PRO A 1111 48.91 -19.24 23.89
N TRP A 1112 48.11 -20.29 23.68
CA TRP A 1112 48.50 -21.50 22.96
C TRP A 1112 47.97 -21.56 21.53
N HIS A 1113 47.11 -20.62 21.11
CA HIS A 1113 46.71 -20.52 19.72
C HIS A 1113 47.90 -20.06 18.88
N VAL A 1114 48.12 -20.73 17.74
CA VAL A 1114 49.19 -20.46 16.78
C VAL A 1114 48.67 -19.84 15.49
N ALA A 1115 47.37 -19.91 15.25
CA ALA A 1115 46.65 -19.23 14.17
C ALA A 1115 45.22 -18.88 14.61
N ARG A 1116 44.57 -18.03 13.84
CA ARG A 1116 43.15 -17.67 13.96
C ARG A 1116 42.49 -17.76 12.59
N PHE A 1117 41.30 -18.34 12.51
CA PHE A 1117 40.41 -18.25 11.35
C PHE A 1117 39.14 -17.49 11.74
N ASP A 1118 38.77 -16.48 10.95
CA ASP A 1118 37.53 -15.73 11.13
C ASP A 1118 36.51 -16.13 10.06
N PRO A 1119 35.44 -16.87 10.40
CA PRO A 1119 34.39 -17.25 9.46
C PRO A 1119 33.67 -16.06 8.81
N ALA A 1120 33.63 -14.89 9.48
CA ALA A 1120 32.93 -13.71 8.95
C ALA A 1120 33.70 -13.05 7.80
N THR A 1121 35.04 -13.13 7.81
CA THR A 1121 35.89 -12.58 6.74
C THR A 1121 36.46 -13.66 5.81
N GLY A 1122 36.43 -14.92 6.23
CA GLY A 1122 37.11 -16.02 5.55
C GLY A 1122 38.64 -15.95 5.65
N GLU A 1123 39.19 -15.20 6.60
CA GLU A 1123 40.64 -15.01 6.72
C GLU A 1123 41.26 -15.93 7.79
N LEU A 1124 42.31 -16.64 7.40
CA LEU A 1124 43.20 -17.40 8.28
C LEU A 1124 44.50 -16.61 8.50
N THR A 1125 44.76 -16.18 9.73
CA THR A 1125 45.97 -15.44 10.13
C THR A 1125 46.90 -16.32 10.95
N ALA A 1126 48.18 -16.39 10.55
CA ALA A 1126 49.20 -17.10 11.31
C ALA A 1126 49.78 -16.20 12.42
N LEU A 1127 49.73 -16.69 13.67
CA LEU A 1127 50.23 -15.98 14.84
C LEU A 1127 51.64 -16.43 15.24
N ARG A 1128 52.00 -17.69 14.97
CA ARG A 1128 53.30 -18.29 15.33
C ARG A 1128 53.80 -19.28 14.27
N PRO A 1129 55.12 -19.38 14.04
CA PRO A 1129 55.67 -20.22 12.99
C PRO A 1129 55.94 -21.65 13.48
N GLY A 1130 56.16 -22.56 12.53
CA GLY A 1130 56.64 -23.93 12.80
C GLY A 1130 55.57 -24.90 13.30
N ALA A 1131 54.29 -24.52 13.22
CA ALA A 1131 53.16 -25.34 13.59
C ALA A 1131 52.30 -25.70 12.37
N GLN A 1132 51.47 -26.74 12.50
CA GLN A 1132 50.38 -27.04 11.58
C GLN A 1132 49.05 -26.85 12.31
N VAL A 1133 48.05 -26.39 11.57
CA VAL A 1133 46.66 -26.32 12.04
C VAL A 1133 45.76 -27.08 11.08
N VAL A 1134 44.73 -27.72 11.63
CA VAL A 1134 43.63 -28.30 10.85
C VAL A 1134 42.47 -27.33 10.96
N LEU A 1135 41.92 -26.92 9.82
CA LEU A 1135 40.69 -26.16 9.71
C LEU A 1135 39.64 -27.06 9.05
N ALA A 1136 38.44 -27.07 9.59
CA ALA A 1136 37.34 -27.86 9.09
C ALA A 1136 36.04 -27.06 9.08
N VAL A 1137 35.16 -27.43 8.16
CA VAL A 1137 33.83 -26.87 8.01
C VAL A 1137 32.82 -28.00 7.87
N THR A 1138 31.73 -27.92 8.61
CA THR A 1138 30.59 -28.82 8.53
C THR A 1138 29.37 -28.05 8.04
N VAL A 1139 28.66 -28.57 7.04
CA VAL A 1139 27.38 -28.02 6.57
C VAL A 1139 26.39 -29.17 6.47
N ASN A 1140 25.26 -29.08 7.19
CA ASN A 1140 24.20 -30.08 7.20
C ASN A 1140 24.75 -31.53 7.35
N GLY A 1141 25.62 -31.72 8.35
CA GLY A 1141 26.26 -33.01 8.67
C GLY A 1141 27.41 -33.46 7.75
N VAL A 1142 27.68 -32.77 6.64
CA VAL A 1142 28.79 -33.09 5.73
C VAL A 1142 30.02 -32.25 6.10
N ARG A 1143 31.17 -32.90 6.27
CA ARG A 1143 32.41 -32.26 6.75
C ARG A 1143 33.52 -32.25 5.70
N ALA A 1144 34.24 -31.14 5.60
CA ALA A 1144 35.47 -31.00 4.83
C ALA A 1144 36.59 -30.40 5.68
N GLU A 1145 37.84 -30.82 5.46
CA GLU A 1145 38.99 -30.41 6.27
C GLU A 1145 40.21 -30.07 5.40
N ALA A 1146 41.03 -29.14 5.87
CA ALA A 1146 42.31 -28.77 5.27
C ALA A 1146 43.39 -28.62 6.36
N THR A 1147 44.61 -29.07 6.06
CA THR A 1147 45.77 -28.85 6.92
C THR A 1147 46.59 -27.69 6.36
N VAL A 1148 46.91 -26.71 7.20
CA VAL A 1148 47.66 -25.50 6.83
C VAL A 1148 48.96 -25.44 7.63
N ALA A 1149 50.09 -25.25 6.94
CA ALA A 1149 51.39 -25.07 7.56
C ALA A 1149 51.68 -23.59 7.88
N LEU A 1150 52.12 -23.28 9.09
CA LEU A 1150 52.45 -21.92 9.50
C LEU A 1150 53.96 -21.67 9.36
N THR A 1151 54.35 -20.78 8.44
CA THR A 1151 55.75 -20.51 8.10
C THR A 1151 56.26 -19.23 8.80
N PRO A 1152 57.57 -19.10 9.06
CA PRO A 1152 58.15 -17.83 9.51
C PRO A 1152 57.82 -16.70 8.53
N ALA A 1153 57.69 -15.48 9.04
CA ALA A 1153 57.64 -14.28 8.20
C ALA A 1153 58.89 -14.24 7.31
N GLU A 1154 58.74 -13.91 6.02
CA GLU A 1154 59.90 -13.67 5.17
C GLU A 1154 60.75 -12.54 5.77
N ALA A 1155 62.03 -12.79 6.00
CA ALA A 1155 62.95 -11.75 6.42
C ALA A 1155 63.02 -10.70 5.31
N ALA A 1156 62.69 -9.45 5.62
CA ALA A 1156 62.82 -8.34 4.69
C ALA A 1156 64.23 -8.35 4.11
N VAL A 1157 64.33 -8.61 2.80
CA VAL A 1157 65.59 -8.47 2.07
C VAL A 1157 65.89 -6.97 2.06
N GLU A 1158 66.87 -6.55 2.87
CA GLU A 1158 67.50 -5.25 2.71
C GLU A 1158 68.04 -5.16 1.27
N VAL A 1159 67.38 -4.36 0.44
CA VAL A 1159 67.93 -3.92 -0.83
C VAL A 1159 69.06 -2.94 -0.48
N PRO A 1160 70.33 -3.23 -0.80
CA PRO A 1160 71.38 -2.24 -0.61
C PRO A 1160 71.17 -1.12 -1.63
N ALA A 1161 71.21 0.12 -1.15
CA ALA A 1161 71.07 1.32 -1.96
C ALA A 1161 72.08 1.33 -3.13
N ALA A 1162 71.59 1.58 -4.34
CA ALA A 1162 72.36 2.02 -5.50
C ALA A 1162 71.55 3.06 -6.29
#